data_AF-A0A139H2H1-F1
#
_entry.id   AF-A0A139H2H1-F1
#
_cell.length_a   1.000
_cell.length_b   1.000
_cell.length_c   1.000
_cell.angle_alpha   90.00
_cell.angle_beta   90.00
_cell.angle_gamma   90.00
#
_symmetry.space_group_name_H-M   'P 1'
#
loop_
_entity.id
_entity.type
_entity.pdbx_description
1 polymer ?
#
loop_
_entity_poly.entity_id
_entity_poly.type
_entity_poly.pdbx_seq_one_letter_code
_entity_poly.pdbx_strand_id
1 'polypeptide(L)'
;MGMDRYHSVGGAFRLYAGGRPDWEVRLRFVSPSNADELKPSQQHCKAVVVIRTTAAADIDMGDSTPAPLSEQQSKGSRKGLQSCQQACTQKTRTAASASAQKREGDISDAFASLSGIEFKPLEPRFAELKSRLIAGHEEEVYDSWNRLLASLREEIPLIAEKGPRIVPEIDFNDIDHASDDFRAEHRKRGVAVIRNVIPEQEALALKKELREYIEANPHTKAFPPENPQVYELYWSPSQIKARSHPNLIKAQRFLMEFWHSKDPNAPISSSHPMIYADRLRMRLPGDAKFALGPHVDGGSCERWEEDGYGRGHVYDKIFEGKWEEYDPWESSCRLPVVSDLYQGVGACSMFRMFQGWLSLSSTGPFEGTLLVNPLLSRATAYYLLRPFFSPKRPARDPTAETYEEAFLSPTNWTLSKDQDSWLQGATPGHGQELRAQLHPHLNLPSSMVHVPRVNPGDYVSWHCDTIHAVDQVHAGKSDSSVLYIPACPLTVSNAEFAARQRDAFLAGYPCPDFGGGKGESEHIGRPGVEQVRKVNPIEGMRAFGLEAWDSSEPGLTKGQQEAMIAANKTLGFTVFFDNSNSSRRATAAPVTAWLRVPLDWYSSATFAQFPDESHASIKRTFHTPASNRLLPPTRRQFCGYCGTTLTAYNEAQQPRGFGGRDDTLDVTLSSLLSESLDRLESLNILPDSDSDEDSVRSPTEGLVRGGTIDEEDHIPTNEERPGGVDAPPAGATTVPVRTSQQGVAAPHRMHSRGVPYFEDMIEHSRLGRIKRRRGGHTSRDGTYSVQWEIVEIGGEEPTSNATATEPSGSKRQRLDI
;
A
#
# COMPACT_ATOMS: atom_id res chain seq x y z
N MET A 1 64.88 -9.97 -26.76
CA MET A 1 64.37 -11.13 -26.00
C MET A 1 64.14 -10.70 -24.57
N GLY A 2 62.93 -10.91 -24.06
CA GLY A 2 62.72 -11.11 -22.62
C GLY A 2 62.24 -9.90 -21.82
N MET A 3 60.92 -9.84 -21.64
CA MET A 3 60.21 -9.48 -20.40
C MET A 3 60.42 -8.07 -19.81
N ASP A 4 59.53 -7.15 -20.19
CA ASP A 4 59.06 -6.12 -19.27
C ASP A 4 57.88 -6.66 -18.46
N ARG A 5 58.11 -6.86 -17.16
CA ARG A 5 57.07 -6.84 -16.12
C ARG A 5 56.78 -5.37 -15.83
N TYR A 6 55.59 -4.85 -16.13
CA TYR A 6 55.04 -3.70 -15.40
C TYR A 6 53.51 -3.69 -15.43
N HIS A 7 52.96 -3.82 -14.21
CA HIS A 7 51.66 -3.45 -13.65
C HIS A 7 50.37 -3.49 -14.50
N SER A 8 49.43 -4.33 -14.02
CA SER A 8 48.02 -3.99 -14.05
C SER A 8 47.80 -2.63 -13.37
N VAL A 9 47.36 -1.64 -14.14
CA VAL A 9 46.79 -0.41 -13.60
C VAL A 9 45.29 -0.47 -13.85
N GLY A 10 44.58 -0.89 -12.81
CA GLY A 10 43.15 -0.69 -12.71
C GLY A 10 42.83 0.80 -12.65
N GLY A 11 41.89 1.23 -13.49
CA GLY A 11 41.19 2.49 -13.36
C GLY A 11 39.80 2.27 -12.79
N ALA A 12 39.73 1.75 -11.56
CA ALA A 12 38.54 1.87 -10.73
C ALA A 12 38.62 3.20 -9.98
N PHE A 13 37.81 4.19 -10.35
CA PHE A 13 37.56 5.30 -9.43
C PHE A 13 36.60 4.82 -8.34
N ARG A 14 37.18 4.34 -7.23
CA ARG A 14 36.56 4.39 -5.91
C ARG A 14 36.81 5.79 -5.34
N LEU A 15 35.74 6.53 -5.10
CA LEU A 15 35.68 7.47 -3.99
C LEU A 15 34.71 6.86 -2.97
N TYR A 16 35.26 6.30 -1.89
CA TYR A 16 34.52 6.01 -0.66
C TYR A 16 34.95 7.06 0.36
N ALA A 17 34.01 7.88 0.80
CA ALA A 17 34.05 8.53 2.10
C ALA A 17 32.61 8.54 2.64
N GLY A 18 32.35 7.71 3.66
CA GLY A 18 31.07 7.62 4.38
C GLY A 18 30.10 6.58 3.80
N GLY A 19 29.81 5.53 4.56
CA GLY A 19 29.00 4.38 4.14
C GLY A 19 27.65 4.73 3.52
N ARG A 20 27.39 4.14 2.35
CA ARG A 20 26.10 4.13 1.65
C ARG A 20 25.92 2.77 0.96
N PRO A 21 24.69 2.24 0.94
CA PRO A 21 24.14 1.75 -0.31
C PRO A 21 22.79 2.43 -0.56
N ASP A 22 22.79 3.34 -1.51
CA ASP A 22 21.60 3.68 -2.30
C ASP A 22 21.50 2.59 -3.37
N TRP A 23 20.32 2.05 -3.65
CA TRP A 23 20.17 1.14 -4.79
C TRP A 23 20.49 1.93 -6.06
N GLU A 24 21.58 1.55 -6.72
CA GLU A 24 22.09 2.18 -7.92
C GLU A 24 21.97 1.17 -9.04
N VAL A 25 21.09 1.45 -10.00
CA VAL A 25 20.98 0.66 -11.23
C VAL A 25 21.78 1.39 -12.30
N ARG A 26 22.81 0.70 -12.80
CA ARG A 26 23.75 1.20 -13.82
C ARG A 26 23.52 0.47 -15.14
N LEU A 27 23.88 1.11 -16.25
CA LEU A 27 23.72 0.53 -17.60
C LEU A 27 25.00 -0.13 -18.14
N ARG A 28 24.83 -1.23 -18.88
CA ARG A 28 25.85 -1.96 -19.63
C ARG A 28 25.86 -1.56 -21.08
N PHE A 29 27.08 -1.51 -21.62
CA PHE A 29 27.35 -1.62 -23.05
C PHE A 29 28.41 -2.71 -23.20
N VAL A 30 28.10 -3.83 -23.87
CA VAL A 30 29.12 -4.86 -24.21
C VAL A 30 29.14 -5.10 -25.71
N SER A 31 30.37 -5.14 -26.22
CA SER A 31 30.76 -5.89 -27.42
C SER A 31 30.51 -7.41 -27.22
N PRO A 32 30.27 -8.21 -28.28
CA PRO A 32 30.12 -9.66 -28.14
C PRO A 32 31.36 -10.31 -27.50
N SER A 33 31.12 -11.35 -26.71
CA SER A 33 32.12 -12.24 -26.11
C SER A 33 32.81 -13.07 -27.18
N ASN A 34 33.85 -12.50 -27.79
CA ASN A 34 35.02 -13.16 -28.39
C ASN A 34 36.02 -12.05 -28.72
N ALA A 35 36.88 -11.72 -27.75
CA ALA A 35 37.73 -10.53 -27.79
C ALA A 35 38.97 -10.64 -28.69
N ASP A 36 39.18 -11.77 -29.38
CA ASP A 36 40.39 -11.99 -30.18
C ASP A 36 40.24 -11.74 -31.69
N GLU A 37 39.06 -11.34 -32.19
CA GLU A 37 38.84 -11.20 -33.64
C GLU A 37 38.14 -9.91 -34.12
N LEU A 38 38.13 -8.82 -33.32
CA LEU A 38 37.48 -7.57 -33.74
C LEU A 38 38.46 -6.40 -33.92
N LYS A 39 38.32 -5.72 -35.07
CA LYS A 39 39.09 -4.53 -35.46
C LYS A 39 38.92 -3.39 -34.42
N PRO A 40 39.88 -2.44 -34.32
CA PRO A 40 39.84 -1.33 -33.35
C PRO A 40 38.59 -0.44 -33.38
N SER A 41 37.76 -0.55 -34.43
CA SER A 41 36.52 0.20 -34.62
C SER A 41 35.29 -0.50 -34.01
N GLN A 42 35.43 -1.31 -32.95
CA GLN A 42 34.31 -1.99 -32.28
C GLN A 42 34.34 -1.95 -30.75
N GLN A 43 35.29 -1.24 -30.14
CA GLN A 43 35.27 -0.95 -28.71
C GLN A 43 34.59 0.41 -28.51
N HIS A 44 33.28 0.45 -28.22
CA HIS A 44 32.54 1.72 -28.20
C HIS A 44 31.85 2.03 -26.86
N CYS A 45 32.24 3.19 -26.32
CA CYS A 45 31.60 4.09 -25.36
C CYS A 45 31.19 3.57 -23.98
N LYS A 46 31.31 4.45 -22.96
CA LYS A 46 30.72 4.25 -21.62
C LYS A 46 29.68 5.33 -21.33
N ALA A 47 28.39 5.00 -21.28
CA ALA A 47 27.41 5.85 -20.61
C ALA A 47 26.99 5.22 -19.28
N VAL A 48 26.98 6.00 -18.21
CA VAL A 48 26.49 5.54 -16.90
C VAL A 48 25.21 6.29 -16.64
N VAL A 49 24.09 5.58 -16.68
CA VAL A 49 22.83 6.07 -16.13
C VAL A 49 22.78 5.61 -14.70
N VAL A 50 22.35 6.50 -13.82
CA VAL A 50 22.24 6.28 -12.41
C VAL A 50 20.79 6.49 -12.06
N ILE A 51 20.05 5.39 -11.86
CA ILE A 51 18.73 5.50 -11.26
C ILE A 51 18.96 5.73 -9.77
N ARG A 52 18.67 6.94 -9.30
CA ARG A 52 18.79 7.34 -7.89
C ARG A 52 17.40 7.62 -7.38
N THR A 53 17.09 7.20 -6.16
CA THR A 53 16.07 7.93 -5.39
C THR A 53 16.62 9.34 -5.17
N THR A 54 15.87 10.39 -5.55
CA THR A 54 16.40 11.75 -5.60
C THR A 54 16.95 12.21 -4.25
N ALA A 55 18.26 12.38 -4.19
CA ALA A 55 18.93 13.35 -3.35
C ALA A 55 19.05 14.65 -4.16
N ALA A 56 18.61 15.78 -3.59
CA ALA A 56 18.82 17.10 -4.17
C ALA A 56 20.33 17.35 -4.36
N ALA A 57 20.74 17.70 -5.57
CA ALA A 57 22.07 18.18 -5.86
C ALA A 57 22.07 19.71 -5.73
N ASP A 58 22.88 20.23 -4.81
CA ASP A 58 23.26 21.64 -4.77
C ASP A 58 23.84 22.05 -6.13
N ILE A 59 23.21 23.03 -6.78
CA ILE A 59 23.79 23.73 -7.91
C ILE A 59 24.49 24.96 -7.37
N ASP A 60 25.81 24.91 -7.36
CA ASP A 60 26.70 26.06 -7.23
C ASP A 60 26.50 26.97 -8.45
N MET A 61 25.67 28.01 -8.30
CA MET A 61 25.49 29.07 -9.31
C MET A 61 26.38 30.25 -8.93
N GLY A 62 27.50 30.33 -9.65
CA GLY A 62 28.39 31.48 -9.65
C GLY A 62 27.68 32.79 -9.95
N ASP A 63 28.20 33.80 -9.26
CA ASP A 63 27.84 35.21 -9.24
C ASP A 63 27.55 35.79 -10.64
N SER A 64 26.28 36.16 -10.90
CA SER A 64 25.93 37.13 -11.93
C SER A 64 24.63 37.84 -11.55
N THR A 65 24.79 39.11 -11.18
CA THR A 65 23.74 40.06 -10.80
C THR A 65 22.88 40.45 -12.01
N PRO A 66 21.55 40.56 -11.82
CA PRO A 66 20.73 41.47 -12.63
C PRO A 66 20.10 42.57 -11.75
N ALA A 67 20.13 43.80 -12.28
CA ALA A 67 19.55 45.02 -11.73
C ALA A 67 18.01 45.00 -11.63
N PRO A 68 17.40 45.83 -10.75
CA PRO A 68 15.96 45.80 -10.49
C PRO A 68 15.18 46.57 -11.56
N LEU A 69 14.04 46.03 -11.97
CA LEU A 69 12.99 46.75 -12.70
C LEU A 69 11.77 46.95 -11.79
N SER A 70 11.31 48.19 -11.81
CA SER A 70 10.34 48.86 -10.95
C SER A 70 8.91 48.33 -11.05
N GLU A 71 8.25 48.30 -9.89
CA GLU A 71 6.80 48.23 -9.72
C GLU A 71 6.08 49.37 -10.46
N GLN A 72 5.03 49.03 -11.19
CA GLN A 72 3.91 49.95 -11.44
C GLN A 72 2.60 49.25 -11.06
N GLN A 73 2.01 49.78 -9.98
CA GLN A 73 0.65 49.53 -9.55
C GLN A 73 -0.35 50.08 -10.60
N SER A 74 -1.39 49.30 -10.93
CA SER A 74 -2.65 49.89 -11.36
C SER A 74 -3.83 49.23 -10.62
N LYS A 75 -4.55 50.09 -9.90
CA LYS A 75 -5.80 49.78 -9.19
C LYS A 75 -6.95 49.71 -10.20
N GLY A 76 -7.74 48.64 -10.12
CA GLY A 76 -9.00 48.50 -10.86
C GLY A 76 -10.07 47.82 -10.00
N SER A 77 -10.88 48.64 -9.35
CA SER A 77 -12.09 48.24 -8.62
C SER A 77 -13.22 47.89 -9.60
N ARG A 78 -13.98 46.81 -9.32
CA ARG A 78 -15.43 46.74 -9.61
C ARG A 78 -16.11 45.60 -8.85
N LYS A 79 -17.06 46.00 -8.01
CA LYS A 79 -18.05 45.17 -7.32
C LYS A 79 -19.15 44.69 -8.29
N GLY A 80 -19.68 43.50 -8.00
CA GLY A 80 -21.11 43.18 -8.07
C GLY A 80 -21.58 42.37 -9.28
N LEU A 81 -22.11 41.17 -9.04
CA LEU A 81 -23.54 40.84 -9.26
C LEU A 81 -23.87 39.41 -8.79
N GLN A 82 -24.95 39.31 -8.01
CA GLN A 82 -25.58 38.09 -7.52
C GLN A 82 -26.63 37.55 -8.50
N SER A 83 -26.83 36.22 -8.40
CA SER A 83 -28.06 35.43 -8.66
C SER A 83 -28.51 35.19 -10.11
N CYS A 84 -28.69 33.92 -10.49
CA CYS A 84 -30.01 33.28 -10.53
C CYS A 84 -29.97 31.80 -10.98
N GLN A 85 -30.83 31.02 -10.32
CA GLN A 85 -31.67 29.92 -10.83
C GLN A 85 -31.14 28.47 -10.89
N GLN A 86 -31.81 27.69 -10.03
CA GLN A 86 -32.00 26.24 -10.02
C GLN A 86 -32.66 25.72 -11.30
N ALA A 87 -32.25 24.53 -11.76
CA ALA A 87 -33.16 23.58 -12.39
C ALA A 87 -32.65 22.14 -12.20
N CYS A 88 -33.61 21.29 -11.82
CA CYS A 88 -33.50 19.89 -11.42
C CYS A 88 -32.98 18.97 -12.54
N THR A 89 -32.11 18.01 -12.19
CA THR A 89 -32.03 16.72 -12.88
C THR A 89 -31.37 15.69 -11.96
N GLN A 90 -32.19 14.83 -11.36
CA GLN A 90 -31.76 13.60 -10.70
C GLN A 90 -31.03 12.71 -11.71
N LYS A 91 -29.75 12.43 -11.45
CA LYS A 91 -29.03 11.30 -12.02
C LYS A 91 -28.38 10.53 -10.88
N THR A 92 -28.90 9.33 -10.66
CA THR A 92 -28.25 8.23 -9.94
C THR A 92 -26.81 8.08 -10.44
N ARG A 93 -25.86 8.47 -9.59
CA ARG A 93 -24.43 8.23 -9.81
C ARG A 93 -24.07 6.95 -9.08
N THR A 94 -23.84 5.89 -9.83
CA THR A 94 -22.97 4.78 -9.40
C THR A 94 -21.58 5.37 -9.17
N ALA A 95 -21.15 5.42 -7.91
CA ALA A 95 -19.86 5.95 -7.51
C ALA A 95 -18.75 4.96 -7.90
N ALA A 96 -18.04 5.24 -9.00
CA ALA A 96 -16.67 4.77 -9.16
C ALA A 96 -15.77 5.71 -8.35
N SER A 97 -15.06 5.16 -7.37
CA SER A 97 -14.16 5.86 -6.45
C SER A 97 -12.93 6.39 -7.16
N ALA A 98 -13.03 7.54 -7.80
CA ALA A 98 -11.87 8.40 -8.04
C ALA A 98 -11.59 9.15 -6.73
N SER A 99 -10.55 8.73 -5.99
CA SER A 99 -10.19 9.35 -4.71
C SER A 99 -9.64 10.77 -4.93
N ALA A 100 -10.50 11.77 -4.81
CA ALA A 100 -10.08 13.15 -4.59
C ALA A 100 -9.39 13.25 -3.21
N GLN A 101 -8.43 14.16 -3.08
CA GLN A 101 -7.85 14.55 -1.80
C GLN A 101 -8.97 14.88 -0.79
N LYS A 102 -8.83 14.41 0.46
CA LYS A 102 -9.84 14.70 1.49
C LYS A 102 -10.03 16.20 1.68
N ARG A 103 -11.24 16.59 2.05
CA ARG A 103 -11.56 18.00 2.32
C ARG A 103 -10.67 18.51 3.46
N GLU A 104 -10.17 19.73 3.32
CA GLU A 104 -9.47 20.42 4.40
C GLU A 104 -10.42 20.65 5.59
N GLY A 105 -9.95 20.30 6.79
CA GLY A 105 -10.65 20.48 8.07
C GLY A 105 -9.69 20.25 9.22
N ASP A 106 -10.15 20.41 10.46
CA ASP A 106 -9.37 20.14 11.67
C ASP A 106 -9.98 19.00 12.50
N ILE A 107 -9.37 18.70 13.66
CA ILE A 107 -9.81 17.58 14.51
C ILE A 107 -11.24 17.75 15.06
N SER A 108 -11.77 18.97 15.15
CA SER A 108 -13.14 19.20 15.60
C SER A 108 -14.19 18.77 14.58
N ASP A 109 -13.85 18.78 13.29
CA ASP A 109 -14.72 18.33 12.19
C ASP A 109 -14.90 16.80 12.17
N ALA A 110 -14.06 16.05 12.88
CA ALA A 110 -14.13 14.58 12.95
C ALA A 110 -15.24 14.08 13.89
N PHE A 111 -15.74 14.95 14.79
CA PHE A 111 -16.69 14.60 15.85
C PHE A 111 -17.97 15.43 15.74
N ALA A 112 -19.11 14.75 15.76
CA ALA A 112 -20.41 15.40 15.66
C ALA A 112 -20.67 16.31 16.87
N SER A 113 -20.27 15.88 18.08
CA SER A 113 -20.42 16.69 19.30
C SER A 113 -19.59 17.97 19.28
N LEU A 114 -18.38 17.95 18.71
CA LEU A 114 -17.53 19.15 18.57
C LEU A 114 -17.98 20.06 17.42
N SER A 115 -18.59 19.47 16.39
CA SER A 115 -19.17 20.19 15.24
C SER A 115 -20.54 20.81 15.55
N GLY A 116 -21.04 20.68 16.77
CA GLY A 116 -22.36 21.19 17.18
C GLY A 116 -23.54 20.47 16.52
N ILE A 117 -23.31 19.26 16.00
CA ILE A 117 -24.34 18.45 15.35
C ILE A 117 -25.20 17.78 16.42
N GLU A 118 -26.52 18.02 16.34
CA GLU A 118 -27.48 17.31 17.15
C GLU A 118 -27.66 15.86 16.67
N PHE A 119 -27.57 14.91 17.60
CA PHE A 119 -27.84 13.51 17.33
C PHE A 119 -29.32 13.33 17.00
N LYS A 120 -29.61 12.80 15.81
CA LYS A 120 -30.95 12.57 15.27
C LYS A 120 -31.06 11.14 14.75
N PRO A 121 -32.28 10.58 14.63
CA PRO A 121 -32.46 9.31 13.94
C PRO A 121 -31.89 9.41 12.53
N LEU A 122 -31.21 8.35 12.07
CA LEU A 122 -30.64 8.31 10.72
C LEU A 122 -31.74 8.07 9.68
N GLU A 123 -31.35 7.96 8.41
CA GLU A 123 -32.26 7.64 7.32
C GLU A 123 -33.04 6.34 7.58
N PRO A 124 -34.31 6.21 7.13
CA PRO A 124 -35.14 5.02 7.37
C PRO A 124 -34.50 3.69 6.95
N ARG A 125 -33.61 3.71 5.95
CA ARG A 125 -32.86 2.51 5.52
C ARG A 125 -32.05 1.85 6.65
N PHE A 126 -31.66 2.60 7.69
CA PHE A 126 -30.94 2.04 8.84
C PHE A 126 -31.85 1.19 9.73
N ALA A 127 -33.15 1.45 9.77
CA ALA A 127 -34.12 0.57 10.41
C ALA A 127 -34.22 -0.77 9.65
N GLU A 128 -34.31 -0.70 8.31
CA GLU A 128 -34.32 -1.89 7.45
C GLU A 128 -33.02 -2.69 7.59
N LEU A 129 -31.87 -2.01 7.61
CA LEU A 129 -30.55 -2.60 7.84
C LEU A 129 -30.51 -3.38 9.16
N LYS A 130 -30.94 -2.75 10.27
CA LYS A 130 -31.02 -3.43 11.57
C LYS A 130 -31.90 -4.68 11.48
N SER A 131 -33.08 -4.58 10.88
CA SER A 131 -33.95 -5.75 10.71
C SER A 131 -33.28 -6.88 9.92
N ARG A 132 -32.49 -6.57 8.89
CA ARG A 132 -31.76 -7.59 8.11
C ARG A 132 -30.61 -8.24 8.88
N LEU A 133 -29.85 -7.46 9.65
CA LEU A 133 -28.66 -7.94 10.36
C LEU A 133 -28.97 -9.08 11.35
N ILE A 134 -30.14 -9.04 12.01
CA ILE A 134 -30.52 -10.03 13.03
C ILE A 134 -31.61 -11.00 12.55
N ALA A 135 -31.97 -10.97 11.26
CA ALA A 135 -33.08 -11.74 10.73
C ALA A 135 -32.87 -13.25 10.95
N GLY A 136 -33.80 -13.89 11.65
CA GLY A 136 -33.71 -15.32 11.98
C GLY A 136 -32.80 -15.64 13.17
N HIS A 137 -32.28 -14.63 13.87
CA HIS A 137 -31.45 -14.75 15.06
C HIS A 137 -31.98 -13.88 16.22
N GLU A 138 -33.25 -13.47 16.18
CA GLU A 138 -33.81 -12.51 17.13
C GLU A 138 -33.80 -13.04 18.58
N GLU A 139 -34.11 -14.32 18.77
CA GLU A 139 -34.08 -14.97 20.09
C GLU A 139 -32.64 -15.11 20.59
N GLU A 140 -31.72 -15.56 19.72
CA GLU A 140 -30.30 -15.70 20.03
C GLU A 140 -29.67 -14.36 20.42
N VAL A 141 -29.99 -13.28 19.69
CA VAL A 141 -29.54 -11.91 19.99
C VAL A 141 -30.09 -11.42 21.32
N TYR A 142 -31.36 -11.69 21.62
CA TYR A 142 -31.95 -11.35 22.91
C TYR A 142 -31.23 -12.07 24.07
N ASP A 143 -30.97 -13.37 23.92
CA ASP A 143 -30.27 -14.15 24.93
C ASP A 143 -28.81 -13.72 25.08
N SER A 144 -28.14 -13.43 23.96
CA SER A 144 -26.75 -12.97 23.95
C SER A 144 -26.58 -11.62 24.63
N TRP A 145 -27.55 -10.71 24.47
CA TRP A 145 -27.59 -9.45 25.18
C TRP A 145 -27.62 -9.66 26.70
N ASN A 146 -28.44 -10.58 27.20
CA ASN A 146 -28.51 -10.88 28.64
C ASN A 146 -27.18 -11.44 29.17
N ARG A 147 -26.52 -12.34 28.41
CA ARG A 147 -25.20 -12.87 28.75
C ARG A 147 -24.13 -11.77 28.74
N LEU A 148 -24.18 -10.88 27.75
CA LEU A 148 -23.27 -9.73 27.65
C LEU A 148 -23.43 -8.78 28.83
N LEU A 149 -24.66 -8.41 29.21
CA LEU A 149 -24.93 -7.56 30.36
C LEU A 149 -24.42 -8.18 31.67
N ALA A 150 -24.59 -9.50 31.85
CA ALA A 150 -24.03 -10.22 32.99
C ALA A 150 -22.49 -10.11 33.02
N SER A 151 -21.83 -10.35 31.88
CA SER A 151 -20.37 -10.26 31.81
C SER A 151 -19.83 -8.85 32.04
N LEU A 152 -20.54 -7.81 31.58
CA LEU A 152 -20.18 -6.41 31.87
C LEU A 152 -20.25 -6.10 33.38
N ARG A 153 -21.26 -6.62 34.08
CA ARG A 153 -21.44 -6.43 35.54
C ARG A 153 -20.33 -7.08 36.37
N GLU A 154 -19.71 -8.14 35.85
CA GLU A 154 -18.55 -8.77 36.48
C GLU A 154 -17.27 -7.97 36.22
N GLU A 155 -17.06 -7.51 34.99
CA GLU A 155 -15.78 -6.94 34.57
C GLU A 155 -15.63 -5.46 34.94
N ILE A 156 -16.70 -4.66 34.90
CA ILE A 156 -16.63 -3.22 35.18
C ILE A 156 -16.17 -2.91 36.62
N PRO A 157 -16.66 -3.59 37.68
CA PRO A 157 -16.17 -3.37 39.04
C PRO A 157 -14.65 -3.63 39.17
N LEU A 158 -14.14 -4.67 38.50
CA LEU A 158 -12.71 -4.97 38.49
C LEU A 158 -11.90 -3.85 37.81
N ILE A 159 -12.39 -3.31 36.69
CA ILE A 159 -11.76 -2.18 36.00
C ILE A 159 -11.75 -0.95 36.90
N ALA A 160 -12.89 -0.64 37.54
CA ALA A 160 -13.02 0.50 38.44
C ALA A 160 -12.08 0.38 39.67
N GLU A 161 -11.95 -0.83 40.23
CA GLU A 161 -11.06 -1.11 41.36
C GLU A 161 -9.57 -0.99 40.98
N LYS A 162 -9.17 -1.58 39.84
CA LYS A 162 -7.78 -1.56 39.40
C LYS A 162 -7.36 -0.20 38.84
N GLY A 163 -8.28 0.55 38.25
CA GLY A 163 -8.02 1.84 37.62
C GLY A 163 -6.91 1.71 36.57
N PRO A 164 -5.92 2.62 36.51
CA PRO A 164 -4.83 2.54 35.54
C PRO A 164 -4.03 1.23 35.56
N ARG A 165 -3.95 0.52 36.71
CA ARG A 165 -3.20 -0.74 36.85
C ARG A 165 -3.81 -1.91 36.07
N ILE A 166 -5.00 -1.74 35.48
CA ILE A 166 -5.60 -2.74 34.59
C ILE A 166 -4.91 -2.80 33.21
N VAL A 167 -4.24 -1.71 32.81
CA VAL A 167 -3.55 -1.65 31.52
C VAL A 167 -2.25 -2.45 31.65
N PRO A 168 -2.03 -3.48 30.82
CA PRO A 168 -0.82 -4.27 30.90
C PRO A 168 0.38 -3.46 30.42
N GLU A 169 1.50 -3.63 31.12
CA GLU A 169 2.76 -2.95 30.86
C GLU A 169 3.86 -3.99 30.64
N ILE A 170 4.80 -3.69 29.74
CA ILE A 170 5.98 -4.51 29.47
C ILE A 170 7.18 -3.61 29.18
N ASP A 171 8.38 -3.99 29.61
CA ASP A 171 9.60 -3.30 29.22
C ASP A 171 10.01 -3.68 27.80
N PHE A 172 10.53 -2.73 27.01
CA PHE A 172 10.99 -3.01 25.66
C PHE A 172 12.04 -4.13 25.60
N ASN A 173 12.87 -4.29 26.65
CA ASN A 173 13.86 -5.37 26.70
C ASN A 173 13.23 -6.76 26.86
N ASP A 174 11.97 -6.83 27.32
CA ASP A 174 11.27 -8.08 27.61
C ASP A 174 10.32 -8.52 26.48
N ILE A 175 10.15 -7.72 25.40
CA ILE A 175 9.13 -8.01 24.37
C ILE A 175 9.35 -9.33 23.62
N ASP A 176 10.61 -9.77 23.46
CA ASP A 176 10.93 -11.06 22.84
C ASP A 176 10.58 -12.26 23.75
N HIS A 177 10.35 -11.99 25.05
CA HIS A 177 10.07 -12.99 26.09
C HIS A 177 8.86 -12.57 26.94
N ALA A 178 7.86 -11.94 26.30
CA ALA A 178 6.68 -11.45 26.99
C ALA A 178 5.97 -12.58 27.77
N SER A 179 5.64 -12.31 29.04
CA SER A 179 5.01 -13.31 29.91
C SER A 179 3.61 -13.70 29.42
N ASP A 180 3.19 -14.93 29.73
CA ASP A 180 1.84 -15.40 29.41
C ASP A 180 0.77 -14.49 30.03
N ASP A 181 1.00 -13.97 31.23
CA ASP A 181 0.11 -13.02 31.90
C ASP A 181 -0.03 -11.72 31.12
N PHE A 182 1.08 -11.12 30.66
CA PHE A 182 1.03 -9.92 29.81
C PHE A 182 0.26 -10.21 28.53
N ARG A 183 0.56 -11.33 27.86
CA ARG A 183 -0.07 -11.71 26.59
C ARG A 183 -1.57 -11.93 26.77
N ALA A 184 -1.98 -12.60 27.84
CA ALA A 184 -3.39 -12.85 28.16
C ALA A 184 -4.13 -11.54 28.47
N GLU A 185 -3.57 -10.67 29.30
CA GLU A 185 -4.18 -9.37 29.60
C GLU A 185 -4.21 -8.48 28.36
N HIS A 186 -3.16 -8.41 27.54
CA HIS A 186 -3.20 -7.63 26.31
C HIS A 186 -4.29 -8.10 25.35
N ARG A 187 -4.43 -9.43 25.15
CA ARG A 187 -5.53 -10.00 24.36
C ARG A 187 -6.91 -9.66 24.90
N LYS A 188 -7.06 -9.66 26.23
CA LYS A 188 -8.34 -9.35 26.90
C LYS A 188 -8.67 -7.85 26.85
N ARG A 189 -7.67 -6.98 27.02
CA ARG A 189 -7.84 -5.54 27.22
C ARG A 189 -7.75 -4.73 25.93
N GLY A 190 -7.02 -5.22 24.92
CA GLY A 190 -6.79 -4.50 23.68
C GLY A 190 -6.03 -3.18 23.85
N VAL A 191 -5.18 -3.09 24.88
CA VAL A 191 -4.34 -1.93 25.17
C VAL A 191 -3.05 -2.41 25.83
N ALA A 192 -1.93 -1.72 25.61
CA ALA A 192 -0.69 -1.95 26.33
C ALA A 192 0.18 -0.69 26.39
N VAL A 193 1.04 -0.63 27.40
CA VAL A 193 2.18 0.29 27.47
C VAL A 193 3.48 -0.50 27.32
N ILE A 194 4.29 -0.16 26.33
CA ILE A 194 5.64 -0.67 26.17
C ILE A 194 6.60 0.39 26.70
N ARG A 195 7.31 0.08 27.78
CA ARG A 195 8.22 0.99 28.46
C ARG A 195 9.55 1.07 27.72
N ASN A 196 10.18 2.24 27.74
CA ASN A 196 11.57 2.41 27.28
C ASN A 196 11.82 1.98 25.82
N VAL A 197 10.84 2.15 24.92
CA VAL A 197 11.00 1.79 23.49
C VAL A 197 12.10 2.63 22.86
N ILE A 198 12.06 3.94 23.08
CA ILE A 198 13.16 4.85 22.76
C ILE A 198 13.81 5.27 24.09
N PRO A 199 15.15 5.30 24.20
CA PRO A 199 15.80 5.79 25.41
C PRO A 199 15.30 7.19 25.77
N GLU A 200 15.03 7.43 27.06
CA GLU A 200 14.39 8.67 27.53
C GLU A 200 15.10 9.94 27.04
N GLN A 201 16.43 9.97 27.08
CA GLN A 201 17.23 11.10 26.62
C GLN A 201 17.11 11.34 25.11
N GLU A 202 16.97 10.29 24.33
CA GLU A 202 16.73 10.39 22.89
C GLU A 202 15.32 10.93 22.62
N ALA A 203 14.30 10.45 23.34
CA ALA A 203 12.95 10.99 23.24
C ALA A 203 12.86 12.47 23.65
N LEU A 204 13.59 12.88 24.69
CA LEU A 204 13.71 14.29 25.07
C LEU A 204 14.43 15.12 24.00
N ALA A 205 15.46 14.56 23.35
CA ALA A 205 16.13 15.20 22.23
C ALA A 205 15.20 15.36 21.01
N LEU A 206 14.35 14.37 20.72
CA LEU A 206 13.30 14.47 19.69
C LEU A 206 12.33 15.62 20.03
N LYS A 207 11.89 15.75 21.29
CA LYS A 207 11.04 16.87 21.71
C LYS A 207 11.70 18.22 21.53
N LYS A 208 12.99 18.32 21.86
CA LYS A 208 13.77 19.55 21.71
C LYS A 208 13.89 19.94 20.23
N GLU A 209 14.31 19.02 19.38
CA GLU A 209 14.43 19.22 17.94
C GLU A 209 13.09 19.61 17.30
N LEU A 210 11.99 18.99 17.75
CA LEU A 210 10.66 19.34 17.28
C LEU A 210 10.28 20.79 17.61
N ARG A 211 10.59 21.27 18.82
CA ARG A 211 10.35 22.67 19.21
C ARG A 211 11.20 23.63 18.38
N GLU A 212 12.47 23.31 18.17
CA GLU A 212 13.38 24.09 17.32
C GLU A 212 12.86 24.15 15.85
N TYR A 213 12.34 23.04 15.33
CA TYR A 213 11.74 23.00 13.99
C TYR A 213 10.45 23.82 13.89
N ILE A 214 9.58 23.79 14.92
CA ILE A 214 8.36 24.62 14.97
C ILE A 214 8.73 26.11 15.06
N GLU A 215 9.70 26.48 15.88
CA GLU A 215 10.16 27.86 16.03
C GLU A 215 10.75 28.41 14.72
N ALA A 216 11.51 27.59 13.99
CA ALA A 216 12.05 27.94 12.68
C ALA A 216 10.96 28.10 11.60
N ASN A 217 9.76 27.56 11.83
CA ASN A 217 8.66 27.51 10.86
C ASN A 217 7.35 28.06 11.48
N PRO A 218 7.28 29.38 11.77
CA PRO A 218 6.17 29.99 12.52
C PRO A 218 4.82 29.98 11.78
N HIS A 219 4.80 29.59 10.50
CA HIS A 219 3.58 29.44 9.69
C HIS A 219 2.97 28.03 9.80
N THR A 220 3.53 27.16 10.64
CA THR A 220 3.00 25.83 10.94
C THR A 220 1.55 25.93 11.43
N LYS A 221 0.63 25.24 10.76
CA LYS A 221 -0.77 25.16 11.18
C LYS A 221 -0.88 24.37 12.49
N ALA A 222 -1.70 24.87 13.42
CA ALA A 222 -1.97 24.20 14.69
C ALA A 222 -3.34 24.59 15.24
N PHE A 223 -3.88 23.74 16.12
CA PHE A 223 -5.17 23.91 16.76
C PHE A 223 -5.05 23.91 18.28
N PRO A 224 -5.78 24.80 18.99
CA PRO A 224 -6.40 26.02 18.48
C PRO A 224 -5.32 27.06 18.07
N PRO A 225 -5.61 27.98 17.12
CA PRO A 225 -4.61 28.91 16.59
C PRO A 225 -3.94 29.82 17.64
N GLU A 226 -4.70 30.27 18.64
CA GLU A 226 -4.23 31.17 19.69
C GLU A 226 -3.44 30.48 20.81
N ASN A 227 -3.59 29.16 20.94
CA ASN A 227 -2.87 28.35 21.93
C ASN A 227 -2.62 26.94 21.37
N PRO A 228 -1.68 26.79 20.42
CA PRO A 228 -1.41 25.52 19.73
C PRO A 228 -1.21 24.31 20.66
N GLN A 229 -2.12 23.35 20.59
CA GLN A 229 -2.04 22.06 21.32
C GLN A 229 -1.75 20.90 20.37
N VAL A 230 -2.37 20.90 19.18
CA VAL A 230 -2.18 19.89 18.13
C VAL A 230 -1.58 20.58 16.91
N TYR A 231 -0.53 19.99 16.34
CA TYR A 231 0.18 20.58 15.21
C TYR A 231 -0.10 19.75 13.95
N GLU A 232 -0.49 20.41 12.87
CA GLU A 232 -0.64 19.84 11.53
C GLU A 232 0.75 19.70 10.88
N LEU A 233 1.59 18.89 11.52
CA LEU A 233 2.95 18.54 11.13
C LEU A 233 3.02 17.03 10.93
N TYR A 234 3.70 16.60 9.86
CA TYR A 234 3.77 15.19 9.48
C TYR A 234 5.20 14.74 9.21
N TRP A 235 6.09 15.60 8.75
CA TRP A 235 7.40 15.27 8.19
C TRP A 235 8.55 15.90 8.97
N SER A 236 8.35 16.40 10.19
CA SER A 236 9.46 16.97 10.97
C SER A 236 10.61 15.97 11.15
N PRO A 237 11.87 16.42 11.31
CA PRO A 237 13.01 15.54 11.57
C PRO A 237 12.74 14.54 12.70
N SER A 238 12.08 14.99 13.77
CA SER A 238 11.75 14.16 14.93
C SER A 238 10.69 13.11 14.64
N GLN A 239 9.67 13.43 13.83
CA GLN A 239 8.66 12.44 13.39
C GLN A 239 9.28 11.38 12.47
N ILE A 240 10.17 11.77 11.55
CA ILE A 240 10.87 10.82 10.67
C ILE A 240 11.77 9.89 11.48
N LYS A 241 12.54 10.43 12.43
CA LYS A 241 13.38 9.63 13.33
C LYS A 241 12.56 8.66 14.16
N ALA A 242 11.50 9.14 14.80
CA ALA A 242 10.66 8.29 15.65
C ALA A 242 10.01 7.14 14.87
N ARG A 243 9.36 7.42 13.74
CA ARG A 243 8.65 6.39 12.94
C ARG A 243 9.58 5.37 12.31
N SER A 244 10.82 5.77 11.98
CA SER A 244 11.81 4.88 11.39
C SER A 244 12.72 4.23 12.43
N HIS A 245 12.55 4.54 13.72
CA HIS A 245 13.41 4.04 14.78
C HIS A 245 13.30 2.51 14.88
N PRO A 246 14.42 1.76 14.89
CA PRO A 246 14.40 0.30 14.88
C PRO A 246 13.61 -0.31 16.05
N ASN A 247 13.73 0.26 17.26
CA ASN A 247 12.97 -0.22 18.41
C ASN A 247 11.45 0.00 18.25
N LEU A 248 11.03 1.10 17.60
CA LEU A 248 9.60 1.36 17.44
C LEU A 248 9.00 0.42 16.40
N ILE A 249 9.71 0.17 15.29
CA ILE A 249 9.32 -0.84 14.30
C ILE A 249 9.25 -2.23 14.96
N LYS A 250 10.22 -2.59 15.80
CA LYS A 250 10.20 -3.85 16.56
C LYS A 250 9.00 -3.93 17.51
N ALA A 251 8.69 -2.84 18.23
CA ALA A 251 7.53 -2.78 19.12
C ALA A 251 6.20 -2.91 18.37
N GLN A 252 6.08 -2.29 17.18
CA GLN A 252 4.92 -2.46 16.30
C GLN A 252 4.78 -3.91 15.83
N ARG A 253 5.87 -4.55 15.42
CA ARG A 253 5.89 -5.97 15.02
C ARG A 253 5.42 -6.87 16.15
N PHE A 254 5.92 -6.65 17.38
CA PHE A 254 5.47 -7.38 18.58
C PHE A 254 3.97 -7.23 18.82
N LEU A 255 3.41 -6.01 18.74
CA LEU A 255 1.97 -5.81 18.92
C LEU A 255 1.15 -6.48 17.82
N MET A 256 1.59 -6.36 16.56
CA MET A 256 0.91 -6.92 15.40
C MET A 256 0.90 -8.46 15.41
N GLU A 257 1.82 -9.13 16.11
CA GLU A 257 1.85 -10.59 16.26
C GLU A 257 0.64 -11.17 17.01
N PHE A 258 -0.11 -10.35 17.74
CA PHE A 258 -1.34 -10.77 18.42
C PHE A 258 -2.49 -11.04 17.45
N TRP A 259 -2.43 -10.46 16.26
CA TRP A 259 -3.38 -10.67 15.19
C TRP A 259 -3.09 -11.96 14.44
N HIS A 260 -4.13 -12.58 13.92
CA HIS A 260 -4.02 -13.76 13.07
C HIS A 260 -4.98 -13.67 11.90
N SER A 261 -4.80 -14.57 10.93
CA SER A 261 -5.67 -14.70 9.77
C SER A 261 -6.28 -16.10 9.75
N LYS A 262 -7.60 -16.19 9.61
CA LYS A 262 -8.30 -17.46 9.35
C LYS A 262 -8.06 -17.96 7.93
N ASP A 263 -7.84 -17.05 6.98
CA ASP A 263 -7.40 -17.40 5.63
C ASP A 263 -5.86 -17.35 5.55
N PRO A 264 -5.16 -18.50 5.43
CA PRO A 264 -3.70 -18.52 5.36
C PRO A 264 -3.13 -17.88 4.09
N ASN A 265 -3.97 -17.63 3.08
CA ASN A 265 -3.59 -16.96 1.83
C ASN A 265 -4.04 -15.49 1.78
N ALA A 266 -4.63 -14.95 2.84
CA ALA A 266 -5.02 -13.55 2.87
C ALA A 266 -3.79 -12.65 2.60
N PRO A 267 -3.88 -11.66 1.69
CA PRO A 267 -2.74 -10.82 1.32
C PRO A 267 -2.46 -9.77 2.39
N ILE A 268 -1.94 -10.23 3.52
CA ILE A 268 -1.56 -9.44 4.69
C ILE A 268 -0.26 -9.96 5.31
N SER A 269 0.56 -9.04 5.83
CA SER A 269 1.67 -9.37 6.72
C SER A 269 1.64 -8.56 8.01
N SER A 270 1.42 -9.25 9.13
CA SER A 270 1.54 -8.71 10.49
C SER A 270 2.99 -8.64 11.00
N SER A 271 3.97 -9.09 10.20
CA SER A 271 5.40 -9.05 10.56
C SER A 271 6.13 -7.84 9.96
N HIS A 272 5.46 -7.12 9.06
CA HIS A 272 6.02 -6.02 8.27
C HIS A 272 5.20 -4.74 8.48
N PRO A 273 5.51 -3.95 9.52
CA PRO A 273 4.84 -2.69 9.78
C PRO A 273 5.05 -1.69 8.62
N MET A 274 3.98 -1.00 8.25
CA MET A 274 4.00 0.16 7.36
C MET A 274 3.85 1.45 8.16
N ILE A 275 4.45 2.53 7.67
CA ILE A 275 4.38 3.84 8.30
C ILE A 275 3.13 4.60 7.84
N TYR A 276 2.36 5.07 8.82
CA TYR A 276 1.32 6.08 8.62
C TYR A 276 1.78 7.42 9.22
N ALA A 277 1.69 8.48 8.44
CA ALA A 277 2.10 9.82 8.84
C ALA A 277 0.93 10.56 9.49
N ASP A 278 1.01 10.71 10.81
CA ASP A 278 0.01 11.41 11.61
C ASP A 278 0.63 12.66 12.28
N ARG A 279 -0.23 13.47 12.88
CA ARG A 279 0.05 14.71 13.59
C ARG A 279 0.81 14.44 14.89
N LEU A 280 0.99 15.51 15.67
CA LEU A 280 1.52 15.45 17.02
C LEU A 280 0.74 16.38 17.95
N ARG A 281 0.89 16.16 19.25
CA ARG A 281 0.29 17.01 20.28
C ARG A 281 1.33 17.44 21.30
N MET A 282 1.31 18.71 21.69
CA MET A 282 2.03 19.26 22.86
C MET A 282 1.02 20.04 23.71
N ARG A 283 0.29 19.33 24.56
CA ARG A 283 -0.81 19.88 25.34
C ARG A 283 -0.32 20.56 26.62
N LEU A 284 -0.59 21.83 26.80
CA LEU A 284 -0.17 22.62 27.96
C LEU A 284 -1.11 22.42 29.17
N PRO A 285 -0.58 22.62 30.40
CA PRO A 285 -1.40 22.71 31.61
C PRO A 285 -2.57 23.69 31.50
N GLY A 286 -3.72 23.31 32.05
CA GLY A 286 -4.94 24.10 32.08
C GLY A 286 -5.76 24.06 30.79
N ASP A 287 -5.28 23.42 29.72
CA ASP A 287 -6.06 23.27 28.50
C ASP A 287 -7.33 22.43 28.75
N ALA A 288 -8.47 22.98 28.34
CA ALA A 288 -9.78 22.34 28.38
C ALA A 288 -10.49 22.34 27.01
N LYS A 289 -9.86 22.92 25.98
CA LYS A 289 -10.44 22.99 24.63
C LYS A 289 -10.26 21.67 23.89
N PHE A 290 -9.15 20.98 24.12
CA PHE A 290 -8.90 19.66 23.55
C PHE A 290 -9.48 18.55 24.43
N ALA A 291 -10.81 18.50 24.53
CA ALA A 291 -11.53 17.46 25.25
C ALA A 291 -12.27 16.57 24.25
N LEU A 292 -11.77 15.35 24.06
CA LEU A 292 -12.42 14.33 23.24
C LEU A 292 -13.11 13.32 24.16
N GLY A 293 -14.44 13.23 24.06
CA GLY A 293 -15.23 12.24 24.80
C GLY A 293 -14.94 10.81 24.34
N PRO A 294 -15.48 9.80 25.03
CA PRO A 294 -15.30 8.40 24.63
C PRO A 294 -15.77 8.15 23.19
N HIS A 295 -14.88 7.59 22.36
CA HIS A 295 -15.16 7.29 20.96
C HIS A 295 -14.36 6.08 20.46
N VAL A 296 -14.73 5.60 19.27
CA VAL A 296 -13.99 4.60 18.48
C VAL A 296 -13.80 5.16 17.07
N ASP A 297 -12.58 5.09 16.54
CA ASP A 297 -12.27 5.51 15.17
C ASP A 297 -12.47 4.37 14.15
N GLY A 298 -12.12 4.62 12.89
CA GLY A 298 -12.12 3.59 11.85
C GLY A 298 -13.50 3.27 11.31
N GLY A 299 -14.43 4.23 11.36
CA GLY A 299 -15.79 4.07 10.86
C GLY A 299 -16.82 4.09 11.98
N SER A 300 -18.01 4.56 11.63
CA SER A 300 -19.14 4.74 12.53
C SER A 300 -20.31 3.93 12.01
N CYS A 301 -21.13 4.50 11.13
CA CYS A 301 -22.27 3.80 10.52
C CYS A 301 -21.84 2.56 9.74
N GLU A 302 -20.63 2.61 9.17
CA GLU A 302 -19.99 1.53 8.41
C GLU A 302 -19.94 0.21 9.17
N ARG A 303 -19.94 0.24 10.51
CA ARG A 303 -19.89 -0.97 11.36
C ARG A 303 -21.13 -1.84 11.26
N TRP A 304 -22.27 -1.27 10.86
CA TRP A 304 -23.52 -2.01 10.63
C TRP A 304 -23.77 -2.26 9.14
N GLU A 305 -23.15 -1.49 8.25
CA GLU A 305 -23.48 -1.51 6.83
C GLU A 305 -22.83 -2.68 6.08
N GLU A 306 -23.62 -3.30 5.20
CA GLU A 306 -23.19 -4.38 4.30
C GLU A 306 -21.99 -3.95 3.43
N ASP A 307 -22.00 -2.70 2.96
CA ASP A 307 -20.91 -2.12 2.17
C ASP A 307 -19.72 -1.59 3.00
N GLY A 308 -19.85 -1.57 4.32
CA GLY A 308 -18.80 -1.13 5.24
C GLY A 308 -18.02 -2.31 5.81
N TYR A 309 -18.28 -2.62 7.08
CA TYR A 309 -17.73 -3.79 7.77
C TYR A 309 -18.40 -5.11 7.37
N GLY A 310 -19.62 -5.05 6.80
CA GLY A 310 -20.31 -6.25 6.30
C GLY A 310 -19.59 -6.94 5.14
N ARG A 311 -18.77 -6.21 4.36
CA ARG A 311 -17.92 -6.79 3.30
C ARG A 311 -16.97 -7.87 3.80
N GLY A 312 -16.56 -7.70 5.05
CA GLY A 312 -15.63 -8.59 5.74
C GLY A 312 -16.31 -9.61 6.64
N HIS A 313 -17.62 -9.51 6.86
CA HIS A 313 -18.32 -10.29 7.87
C HIS A 313 -17.71 -10.15 9.28
N VAL A 314 -17.13 -8.99 9.58
CA VAL A 314 -16.30 -8.76 10.80
C VAL A 314 -17.09 -8.99 12.08
N TYR A 315 -18.37 -8.59 12.08
CA TYR A 315 -19.23 -8.59 13.26
C TYR A 315 -20.39 -9.58 13.19
N ASP A 316 -20.42 -10.47 12.20
CA ASP A 316 -21.53 -11.40 11.96
C ASP A 316 -21.84 -12.24 13.21
N LYS A 317 -20.81 -12.73 13.91
CA LYS A 317 -20.99 -13.50 15.15
C LYS A 317 -21.73 -12.72 16.24
N ILE A 318 -21.57 -11.40 16.28
CA ILE A 318 -22.30 -10.54 17.22
C ILE A 318 -23.78 -10.47 16.82
N PHE A 319 -24.07 -10.25 15.54
CA PHE A 319 -25.44 -10.17 15.02
C PHE A 319 -26.17 -11.53 14.95
N GLU A 320 -25.43 -12.65 14.96
CA GLU A 320 -25.93 -14.02 15.12
C GLU A 320 -26.26 -14.39 16.60
N GLY A 321 -26.03 -13.48 17.56
CA GLY A 321 -26.24 -13.77 18.99
C GLY A 321 -25.12 -14.62 19.64
N LYS A 322 -23.94 -14.67 19.02
CA LYS A 322 -22.77 -15.45 19.46
C LYS A 322 -21.56 -14.55 19.66
N TRP A 323 -21.73 -13.42 20.35
CA TRP A 323 -20.65 -12.45 20.56
C TRP A 323 -19.44 -13.06 21.28
N GLU A 324 -19.61 -14.17 22.01
CA GLU A 324 -18.51 -14.91 22.63
C GLU A 324 -17.56 -15.57 21.60
N GLU A 325 -18.04 -15.82 20.38
CA GLU A 325 -17.25 -16.31 19.24
C GLU A 325 -16.66 -15.17 18.39
N TYR A 326 -17.00 -13.90 18.68
CA TYR A 326 -16.39 -12.76 18.01
C TYR A 326 -14.92 -12.64 18.41
N ASP A 327 -14.07 -12.68 17.39
CA ASP A 327 -12.63 -12.57 17.54
C ASP A 327 -12.14 -11.20 17.06
N PRO A 328 -11.82 -10.26 17.96
CA PRO A 328 -11.34 -8.94 17.55
C PRO A 328 -9.99 -9.01 16.83
N TRP A 329 -9.21 -10.08 17.03
CA TRP A 329 -7.83 -10.26 16.54
C TRP A 329 -7.75 -10.96 15.18
N GLU A 330 -8.89 -11.25 14.54
CA GLU A 330 -8.94 -11.79 13.18
C GLU A 330 -8.76 -10.67 12.16
N SER A 331 -7.78 -10.83 11.27
CA SER A 331 -7.34 -9.76 10.36
C SER A 331 -7.82 -9.92 8.92
N SER A 332 -8.09 -11.14 8.43
CA SER A 332 -8.51 -11.33 7.03
C SER A 332 -9.87 -10.71 6.74
N CYS A 333 -10.80 -10.76 7.69
CA CYS A 333 -12.09 -10.11 7.62
C CYS A 333 -11.98 -8.58 7.50
N ARG A 334 -10.86 -7.98 7.89
CA ARG A 334 -10.68 -6.51 7.84
C ARG A 334 -10.14 -6.01 6.50
N LEU A 335 -9.61 -6.89 5.65
CA LEU A 335 -9.05 -6.52 4.35
C LEU A 335 -10.07 -5.91 3.36
N PRO A 336 -11.31 -6.45 3.21
CA PRO A 336 -12.30 -5.89 2.29
C PRO A 336 -13.12 -4.72 2.87
N VAL A 337 -12.90 -4.36 4.14
CA VAL A 337 -13.68 -3.34 4.85
C VAL A 337 -13.50 -1.98 4.20
N VAL A 338 -14.62 -1.25 4.04
CA VAL A 338 -14.60 0.18 3.74
C VAL A 338 -15.07 0.93 4.98
N SER A 339 -14.11 1.52 5.69
CA SER A 339 -14.35 2.26 6.94
C SER A 339 -14.81 3.71 6.74
N ASP A 340 -14.89 4.18 5.49
CA ASP A 340 -15.25 5.55 5.13
C ASP A 340 -16.21 5.58 3.92
N LEU A 341 -17.48 5.27 4.16
CA LEU A 341 -18.51 5.33 3.11
C LEU A 341 -18.99 6.76 2.85
N TYR A 342 -18.70 7.68 3.77
CA TYR A 342 -19.28 9.02 3.80
C TYR A 342 -18.27 10.15 3.61
N GLN A 343 -17.01 9.81 3.29
CA GLN A 343 -15.93 10.77 3.05
C GLN A 343 -15.70 11.68 4.27
N GLY A 344 -15.66 11.07 5.46
CA GLY A 344 -15.46 11.76 6.73
C GLY A 344 -14.11 12.45 6.79
N VAL A 345 -14.07 13.66 7.37
CA VAL A 345 -12.83 14.45 7.52
C VAL A 345 -11.83 13.73 8.42
N GLY A 346 -12.31 13.04 9.46
CA GLY A 346 -11.49 12.25 10.37
C GLY A 346 -11.26 10.80 9.95
N ALA A 347 -11.73 10.38 8.77
CA ALA A 347 -11.59 9.00 8.35
C ALA A 347 -10.13 8.62 8.09
N CYS A 348 -9.76 7.38 8.36
CA CYS A 348 -8.43 6.85 8.08
C CYS A 348 -8.48 5.88 6.90
N SER A 349 -7.59 6.05 5.93
CA SER A 349 -7.49 5.23 4.73
C SER A 349 -6.62 3.99 4.90
N MET A 350 -5.84 3.88 5.98
CA MET A 350 -5.09 2.67 6.31
C MET A 350 -5.85 1.80 7.30
N PHE A 351 -5.77 0.48 7.11
CA PHE A 351 -6.07 -0.46 8.18
C PHE A 351 -4.97 -0.34 9.24
N ARG A 352 -5.34 0.22 10.40
CA ARG A 352 -4.51 0.29 11.60
C ARG A 352 -4.90 -0.87 12.50
N MET A 353 -3.99 -1.81 12.75
CA MET A 353 -4.22 -2.87 13.74
C MET A 353 -4.24 -2.27 15.15
N PHE A 354 -3.33 -1.33 15.40
CA PHE A 354 -3.32 -0.55 16.62
C PHE A 354 -3.24 0.93 16.27
N GLN A 355 -3.99 1.72 17.01
CA GLN A 355 -3.61 3.10 17.22
C GLN A 355 -2.51 3.16 18.28
N GLY A 356 -1.76 4.26 18.32
CA GLY A 356 -0.72 4.41 19.31
C GLY A 356 -0.02 5.75 19.24
N TRP A 357 0.72 6.05 20.30
CA TRP A 357 1.56 7.22 20.37
C TRP A 357 2.84 6.97 21.17
N LEU A 358 3.91 7.63 20.73
CA LEU A 358 5.18 7.70 21.43
C LEU A 358 5.18 8.91 22.35
N SER A 359 5.50 8.69 23.62
CA SER A 359 5.60 9.74 24.62
C SER A 359 6.86 10.57 24.45
N LEU A 360 6.73 11.89 24.55
CA LEU A 360 7.83 12.85 24.59
C LEU A 360 7.92 13.60 25.93
N SER A 361 7.08 13.24 26.91
CA SER A 361 6.95 13.92 28.20
C SER A 361 6.55 12.95 29.30
N SER A 362 6.92 13.23 30.55
CA SER A 362 6.34 12.48 31.67
C SER A 362 4.93 12.99 31.98
N THR A 363 3.93 12.11 31.86
CA THR A 363 2.53 12.45 32.15
C THR A 363 1.76 11.27 32.73
N GLY A 364 0.91 11.55 33.71
CA GLY A 364 0.07 10.57 34.38
C GLY A 364 -1.43 10.85 34.29
N PRO A 365 -2.24 10.09 35.06
CA PRO A 365 -3.66 10.33 35.17
C PRO A 365 -3.99 11.80 35.51
N PHE A 366 -5.00 12.37 34.86
CA PHE A 366 -5.44 13.77 34.97
C PHE A 366 -4.43 14.83 34.45
N GLU A 367 -3.30 14.43 33.89
CA GLU A 367 -2.28 15.33 33.34
C GLU A 367 -2.43 15.48 31.82
N GLY A 368 -3.67 15.49 31.31
CA GLY A 368 -3.95 15.70 29.88
C GLY A 368 -3.71 14.45 29.03
N THR A 369 -3.78 13.26 29.62
CA THR A 369 -3.41 11.98 28.99
C THR A 369 -4.61 11.25 28.38
N LEU A 370 -4.37 10.01 27.94
CA LEU A 370 -5.36 9.13 27.30
C LEU A 370 -6.16 8.36 28.36
N LEU A 371 -7.47 8.25 28.14
CA LEU A 371 -8.32 7.26 28.79
C LEU A 371 -8.69 6.17 27.79
N VAL A 372 -8.82 4.93 28.28
CA VAL A 372 -9.23 3.76 27.51
C VAL A 372 -10.32 2.99 28.22
N ASN A 373 -11.14 2.26 27.47
CA ASN A 373 -12.08 1.28 27.99
C ASN A 373 -11.54 -0.15 27.78
N PRO A 374 -10.98 -0.81 28.80
CA PRO A 374 -10.27 -2.07 28.66
C PRO A 374 -11.23 -3.29 28.69
N LEU A 375 -12.35 -3.17 27.96
CA LEU A 375 -13.39 -4.21 27.78
C LEU A 375 -13.33 -4.87 26.38
N LEU A 376 -12.60 -4.28 25.43
CA LEU A 376 -12.41 -4.70 24.03
C LEU A 376 -13.63 -5.39 23.39
N SER A 377 -13.68 -6.73 23.41
CA SER A 377 -14.71 -7.53 22.73
C SER A 377 -16.10 -7.30 23.34
N ARG A 378 -16.20 -7.15 24.66
CA ARG A 378 -17.47 -6.89 25.36
C ARG A 378 -18.03 -5.52 25.00
N ALA A 379 -17.16 -4.50 24.98
CA ALA A 379 -17.57 -3.16 24.59
C ALA A 379 -17.97 -3.10 23.11
N THR A 380 -17.22 -3.76 22.23
CA THR A 380 -17.52 -3.89 20.80
C THR A 380 -18.89 -4.53 20.57
N ALA A 381 -19.14 -5.69 21.18
CA ALA A 381 -20.44 -6.34 21.13
C ALA A 381 -21.55 -5.45 21.70
N TYR A 382 -21.27 -4.74 22.79
CA TYR A 382 -22.28 -3.92 23.44
C TYR A 382 -22.73 -2.76 22.57
N TYR A 383 -21.81 -1.94 22.05
CA TYR A 383 -22.24 -0.79 21.25
C TYR A 383 -22.86 -1.22 19.91
N LEU A 384 -22.48 -2.39 19.36
CA LEU A 384 -23.10 -2.93 18.15
C LEU A 384 -24.51 -3.48 18.38
N LEU A 385 -24.78 -4.12 19.53
CA LEU A 385 -26.09 -4.65 19.89
C LEU A 385 -27.00 -3.59 20.54
N ARG A 386 -26.45 -2.55 21.18
CA ARG A 386 -27.20 -1.50 21.86
C ARG A 386 -28.34 -0.90 21.02
N PRO A 387 -28.19 -0.67 19.70
CA PRO A 387 -29.26 -0.15 18.85
C PRO A 387 -30.53 -0.97 18.78
N PHE A 388 -30.46 -2.26 19.05
CA PHE A 388 -31.59 -3.17 18.90
C PHE A 388 -32.50 -3.18 20.14
N PHE A 389 -32.00 -2.70 21.29
CA PHE A 389 -32.68 -2.81 22.58
C PHE A 389 -33.21 -1.47 23.09
N SER A 390 -34.39 -1.52 23.72
CA SER A 390 -35.02 -0.36 24.37
C SER A 390 -35.40 -0.69 25.82
N PRO A 391 -35.34 0.29 26.74
CA PRO A 391 -35.78 0.06 28.10
C PRO A 391 -37.32 0.01 28.17
N LYS A 392 -37.87 -0.96 28.88
CA LYS A 392 -39.30 -1.11 29.20
C LYS A 392 -39.79 0.00 30.14
N ARG A 393 -38.92 0.41 31.08
CA ARG A 393 -39.15 1.56 31.97
C ARG A 393 -38.03 2.58 31.80
N PRO A 394 -38.36 3.87 31.62
CA PRO A 394 -37.35 4.90 31.44
C PRO A 394 -36.47 5.06 32.69
N ALA A 395 -35.29 5.63 32.51
CA ALA A 395 -34.45 6.04 33.63
C ALA A 395 -35.17 7.11 34.45
N ARG A 396 -34.96 7.09 35.77
CA ARG A 396 -35.51 8.10 36.68
C ARG A 396 -34.98 9.50 36.35
N ASP A 397 -33.69 9.57 36.04
CA ASP A 397 -33.03 10.76 35.49
C ASP A 397 -32.38 10.36 34.15
N PRO A 398 -32.92 10.80 33.00
CA PRO A 398 -32.35 10.48 31.69
C PRO A 398 -31.02 11.20 31.43
N THR A 399 -30.68 12.23 32.20
CA THR A 399 -29.45 13.01 32.06
C THR A 399 -28.27 12.46 32.87
N ALA A 400 -28.54 11.55 33.80
CA ALA A 400 -27.54 10.93 34.66
C ALA A 400 -26.41 10.25 33.87
N GLU A 401 -25.21 10.21 34.46
CA GLU A 401 -24.06 9.50 33.88
C GLU A 401 -23.86 8.10 34.48
N THR A 402 -24.46 7.85 35.64
CA THR A 402 -24.52 6.54 36.29
C THR A 402 -25.98 6.24 36.60
N TYR A 403 -26.41 5.01 36.33
CA TYR A 403 -27.80 4.60 36.44
C TYR A 403 -28.00 3.54 37.54
N GLU A 404 -29.21 3.53 38.11
CA GLU A 404 -29.61 2.57 39.14
C GLU A 404 -29.70 1.14 38.58
N GLU A 405 -29.39 0.14 39.41
CA GLU A 405 -29.41 -1.28 39.03
C GLU A 405 -30.76 -1.74 38.46
N ALA A 406 -31.87 -1.16 38.94
CA ALA A 406 -33.21 -1.45 38.42
C ALA A 406 -33.38 -1.04 36.94
N PHE A 407 -32.74 0.05 36.51
CA PHE A 407 -32.75 0.50 35.11
C PHE A 407 -31.83 -0.35 34.25
N LEU A 408 -30.65 -0.69 34.77
CA LEU A 408 -29.63 -1.51 34.10
C LEU A 408 -29.96 -3.01 34.09
N SER A 409 -30.97 -3.46 34.84
CA SER A 409 -31.38 -4.87 34.93
C SER A 409 -31.75 -5.41 33.56
N PRO A 410 -31.26 -6.59 33.13
CA PRO A 410 -31.64 -7.20 31.85
C PRO A 410 -33.16 -7.34 31.69
N THR A 411 -33.88 -7.55 32.80
CA THR A 411 -35.35 -7.63 32.81
C THR A 411 -36.05 -6.35 32.37
N ASN A 412 -35.38 -5.19 32.50
CA ASN A 412 -35.87 -3.89 32.08
C ASN A 412 -35.60 -3.59 30.60
N TRP A 413 -34.94 -4.47 29.85
CA TRP A 413 -34.64 -4.27 28.44
C TRP A 413 -35.41 -5.26 27.57
N THR A 414 -35.76 -4.83 26.36
CA THR A 414 -36.41 -5.68 25.36
C THR A 414 -35.79 -5.44 24.01
N LEU A 415 -35.67 -6.51 23.21
CA LEU A 415 -35.41 -6.39 21.79
C LEU A 415 -36.60 -5.66 21.16
N SER A 416 -36.32 -4.66 20.32
CA SER A 416 -37.36 -3.88 19.65
C SER A 416 -38.00 -4.73 18.54
N LYS A 417 -39.34 -4.82 18.51
CA LYS A 417 -40.04 -5.60 17.48
C LYS A 417 -39.94 -4.92 16.11
N ASP A 418 -40.17 -3.61 16.11
CA ASP A 418 -39.95 -2.74 14.95
C ASP A 418 -38.66 -1.95 15.19
N GLN A 419 -37.68 -2.12 14.30
CA GLN A 419 -36.40 -1.40 14.42
C GLN A 419 -36.58 0.07 14.05
N ASP A 420 -35.94 0.96 14.80
CA ASP A 420 -35.80 2.37 14.45
C ASP A 420 -34.47 2.63 13.71
N SER A 421 -34.27 3.85 13.22
CA SER A 421 -33.03 4.26 12.54
C SER A 421 -31.96 4.83 13.49
N TRP A 422 -32.06 4.60 14.79
CA TRP A 422 -31.02 4.99 15.73
C TRP A 422 -29.91 3.93 15.78
N LEU A 423 -28.67 4.38 15.65
CA LEU A 423 -27.42 3.61 15.86
C LEU A 423 -26.59 4.17 17.03
N GLN A 424 -27.24 4.89 17.95
CA GLN A 424 -26.73 5.29 19.27
C GLN A 424 -25.27 5.81 19.24
N GLY A 425 -25.10 7.02 18.73
CA GLY A 425 -23.79 7.70 18.69
C GLY A 425 -23.08 7.56 17.35
N ALA A 426 -23.61 6.75 16.44
CA ALA A 426 -23.14 6.73 15.06
C ALA A 426 -23.66 7.92 14.26
N THR A 427 -22.79 8.56 13.47
CA THR A 427 -23.15 9.67 12.57
C THR A 427 -22.36 9.55 11.27
N PRO A 428 -23.00 9.57 10.08
CA PRO A 428 -22.30 9.50 8.80
C PRO A 428 -21.18 10.53 8.68
N GLY A 429 -19.99 10.08 8.28
CA GLY A 429 -18.80 10.93 8.08
C GLY A 429 -18.07 11.37 9.35
N HIS A 430 -18.47 10.85 10.52
CA HIS A 430 -17.88 11.18 11.82
C HIS A 430 -17.48 9.91 12.57
N GLY A 431 -16.67 10.04 13.64
CA GLY A 431 -16.32 8.93 14.52
C GLY A 431 -17.51 8.36 15.30
N GLN A 432 -17.40 7.11 15.76
CA GLN A 432 -18.41 6.50 16.64
C GLN A 432 -18.28 7.11 18.04
N GLU A 433 -19.27 7.90 18.47
CA GLU A 433 -19.26 8.53 19.79
C GLU A 433 -19.99 7.70 20.85
N LEU A 434 -19.45 7.66 22.06
CA LEU A 434 -20.04 6.97 23.20
C LEU A 434 -20.21 7.94 24.38
N ARG A 435 -21.38 7.86 25.02
CA ARG A 435 -21.71 8.60 26.24
C ARG A 435 -22.62 7.77 27.12
N ALA A 436 -22.64 8.08 28.42
CA ALA A 436 -23.40 7.35 29.42
C ALA A 436 -24.90 7.24 29.07
N GLN A 437 -25.49 8.30 28.53
CA GLN A 437 -26.92 8.33 28.20
C GLN A 437 -27.30 7.39 27.05
N LEU A 438 -26.38 7.19 26.10
CA LEU A 438 -26.58 6.28 24.98
C LEU A 438 -26.16 4.84 25.35
N HIS A 439 -25.16 4.69 26.22
CA HIS A 439 -24.50 3.43 26.55
C HIS A 439 -24.47 3.17 28.07
N PRO A 440 -25.64 3.08 28.74
CA PRO A 440 -25.71 3.11 30.19
C PRO A 440 -25.00 1.93 30.88
N HIS A 441 -25.03 0.72 30.29
CA HIS A 441 -24.39 -0.45 30.90
C HIS A 441 -22.87 -0.47 30.77
N LEU A 442 -22.27 0.35 29.89
CA LEU A 442 -20.81 0.49 29.89
C LEU A 442 -20.32 1.22 31.14
N ASN A 443 -21.18 1.98 31.83
CA ASN A 443 -20.82 2.81 32.98
C ASN A 443 -19.50 3.57 32.73
N LEU A 444 -19.46 4.33 31.64
CA LEU A 444 -18.25 5.02 31.16
C LEU A 444 -17.54 5.85 32.26
N PRO A 445 -18.24 6.52 33.21
CA PRO A 445 -17.57 7.20 34.32
C PRO A 445 -16.69 6.29 35.19
N SER A 446 -17.01 4.99 35.27
CA SER A 446 -16.26 4.01 36.07
C SER A 446 -15.36 3.10 35.23
N SER A 447 -15.71 2.86 33.96
CA SER A 447 -15.01 1.90 33.08
C SER A 447 -14.01 2.54 32.13
N MET A 448 -14.03 3.86 31.98
CA MET A 448 -12.93 4.61 31.34
C MET A 448 -11.83 4.82 32.36
N VAL A 449 -10.66 4.23 32.12
CA VAL A 449 -9.49 4.37 33.00
C VAL A 449 -8.39 5.13 32.27
N HIS A 450 -7.62 5.91 33.02
CA HIS A 450 -6.45 6.56 32.46
C HIS A 450 -5.38 5.51 32.19
N VAL A 451 -4.57 5.74 31.16
CA VAL A 451 -3.32 4.98 31.02
C VAL A 451 -2.41 5.24 32.22
N PRO A 452 -1.55 4.28 32.62
CA PRO A 452 -0.53 4.49 33.63
C PRO A 452 0.34 5.71 33.31
N ARG A 453 1.06 6.23 34.33
CA ARG A 453 2.04 7.29 34.08
C ARG A 453 3.04 6.84 33.03
N VAL A 454 3.22 7.61 31.98
CA VAL A 454 4.20 7.41 30.91
C VAL A 454 5.35 8.38 31.05
N ASN A 455 6.53 7.98 30.58
CA ASN A 455 7.74 8.77 30.50
C ASN A 455 8.17 8.96 29.04
N PRO A 456 9.04 9.94 28.71
CA PRO A 456 9.56 10.09 27.36
C PRO A 456 10.18 8.78 26.86
N GLY A 457 9.79 8.34 25.68
CA GLY A 457 10.26 7.08 25.08
C GLY A 457 9.35 5.87 25.29
N ASP A 458 8.35 5.95 26.17
CA ASP A 458 7.31 4.94 26.28
C ASP A 458 6.36 4.99 25.08
N TYR A 459 5.87 3.82 24.66
CA TYR A 459 4.90 3.69 23.58
C TYR A 459 3.58 3.10 24.10
N VAL A 460 2.49 3.83 23.90
CA VAL A 460 1.14 3.40 24.27
C VAL A 460 0.39 2.99 23.03
N SER A 461 -0.26 1.81 23.06
CA SER A 461 -1.02 1.28 21.93
C SER A 461 -2.37 0.75 22.37
N TRP A 462 -3.37 0.87 21.50
CA TRP A 462 -4.69 0.27 21.69
C TRP A 462 -5.26 -0.26 20.37
N HIS A 463 -5.97 -1.37 20.46
CA HIS A 463 -6.62 -2.05 19.36
C HIS A 463 -7.62 -1.10 18.67
N CYS A 464 -7.80 -1.24 17.35
CA CYS A 464 -8.60 -0.32 16.55
C CYS A 464 -10.08 -0.18 16.96
N ASP A 465 -10.64 -1.19 17.63
CA ASP A 465 -12.01 -1.17 18.17
C ASP A 465 -12.11 -0.75 19.65
N THR A 466 -11.00 -0.41 20.31
CA THR A 466 -11.00 0.01 21.72
C THR A 466 -11.55 1.44 21.86
N ILE A 467 -12.54 1.61 22.75
CA ILE A 467 -13.05 2.94 23.11
C ILE A 467 -11.96 3.70 23.85
N HIS A 468 -11.75 4.95 23.48
CA HIS A 468 -10.76 5.82 24.10
C HIS A 468 -11.26 7.27 24.16
N ALA A 469 -10.64 8.07 25.02
CA ALA A 469 -10.96 9.46 25.25
C ALA A 469 -9.69 10.23 25.66
N VAL A 470 -9.78 11.55 25.74
CA VAL A 470 -8.72 12.40 26.27
C VAL A 470 -9.24 13.14 27.49
N ASP A 471 -8.38 13.32 28.49
CA ASP A 471 -8.66 14.14 29.67
C ASP A 471 -9.39 15.44 29.31
N GLN A 472 -10.51 15.73 29.97
CA GLN A 472 -11.24 16.98 29.72
C GLN A 472 -10.38 18.20 30.06
N VAL A 473 -9.58 18.13 31.13
CA VAL A 473 -8.71 19.21 31.57
C VAL A 473 -7.31 18.65 31.87
N HIS A 474 -6.28 19.33 31.39
CA HIS A 474 -4.91 19.02 31.78
C HIS A 474 -4.58 19.63 33.16
N ALA A 475 -4.69 18.86 34.25
CA ALA A 475 -4.41 19.31 35.62
C ALA A 475 -2.93 19.16 36.06
N GLY A 476 -2.06 18.65 35.18
CA GLY A 476 -0.62 18.52 35.42
C GLY A 476 0.17 19.85 35.42
N LYS A 477 1.48 19.77 35.64
CA LYS A 477 2.38 20.95 35.79
C LYS A 477 3.29 21.22 34.59
N SER A 478 3.45 20.25 33.70
CA SER A 478 4.26 20.30 32.48
C SER A 478 3.41 19.89 31.29
N ASP A 479 3.90 20.11 30.08
CA ASP A 479 3.16 19.74 28.87
C ASP A 479 3.09 18.22 28.64
N SER A 480 1.94 17.76 28.13
CA SER A 480 1.69 16.42 27.62
C SER A 480 1.98 16.35 26.12
N SER A 481 3.18 15.89 25.77
CA SER A 481 3.70 15.81 24.42
C SER A 481 3.74 14.38 23.90
N VAL A 482 3.15 14.13 22.74
CA VAL A 482 3.13 12.82 22.09
C VAL A 482 3.24 12.94 20.57
N LEU A 483 3.82 11.91 19.92
CA LEU A 483 3.75 11.71 18.47
C LEU A 483 2.75 10.60 18.18
N TYR A 484 1.75 10.86 17.33
CA TYR A 484 0.82 9.80 16.90
C TYR A 484 1.51 8.89 15.88
N ILE A 485 1.65 7.61 16.24
CA ILE A 485 2.34 6.60 15.44
C ILE A 485 1.57 5.28 15.62
N PRO A 486 0.62 4.95 14.74
CA PRO A 486 -0.12 3.68 14.80
C PRO A 486 0.76 2.50 14.32
N ALA A 487 0.29 1.27 14.55
CA ALA A 487 0.87 0.06 13.97
C ALA A 487 -0.02 -0.43 12.81
N CYS A 488 0.49 -0.37 11.58
CA CYS A 488 -0.23 -0.73 10.37
C CYS A 488 0.42 -1.95 9.70
N PRO A 489 -0.31 -3.03 9.39
CA PRO A 489 0.23 -4.16 8.63
C PRO A 489 0.53 -3.82 7.18
N LEU A 490 1.39 -4.61 6.54
CA LEU A 490 1.51 -4.62 5.10
C LEU A 490 0.28 -5.30 4.50
N THR A 491 -0.51 -4.53 3.76
CA THR A 491 -1.64 -5.00 2.94
C THR A 491 -1.61 -4.29 1.60
N VAL A 492 -2.37 -4.78 0.62
CA VAL A 492 -2.50 -4.11 -0.68
C VAL A 492 -3.07 -2.68 -0.51
N SER A 493 -4.14 -2.52 0.27
CA SER A 493 -4.76 -1.21 0.52
C SER A 493 -3.85 -0.24 1.27
N ASN A 494 -3.08 -0.73 2.25
CA ASN A 494 -2.11 0.06 2.97
C ASN A 494 -0.95 0.49 2.05
N ALA A 495 -0.52 -0.35 1.11
CA ALA A 495 0.47 0.00 0.10
C ALA A 495 -0.04 1.05 -0.90
N GLU A 496 -1.32 0.98 -1.30
CA GLU A 496 -1.96 2.01 -2.14
C GLU A 496 -1.98 3.37 -1.45
N PHE A 497 -2.29 3.40 -0.14
CA PHE A 497 -2.20 4.62 0.64
C PHE A 497 -0.75 5.09 0.78
N ALA A 498 0.18 4.19 1.11
CA ALA A 498 1.59 4.51 1.27
C ALA A 498 2.20 5.13 0.01
N ALA A 499 1.78 4.72 -1.19
CA ALA A 499 2.19 5.35 -2.45
C ALA A 499 1.83 6.85 -2.48
N ARG A 500 0.57 7.20 -2.17
CA ARG A 500 0.12 8.60 -2.10
C ARG A 500 0.80 9.37 -0.97
N GLN A 501 0.98 8.73 0.17
CA GLN A 501 1.68 9.32 1.32
C GLN A 501 3.15 9.63 0.98
N ARG A 502 3.83 8.73 0.25
CA ARG A 502 5.20 8.93 -0.22
C ARG A 502 5.28 10.15 -1.12
N ASP A 503 4.33 10.32 -2.04
CA ASP A 503 4.31 11.50 -2.92
C ASP A 503 4.12 12.80 -2.13
N ALA A 504 3.21 12.78 -1.13
CA ALA A 504 3.03 13.90 -0.21
C ALA A 504 4.30 14.20 0.60
N PHE A 505 4.98 13.17 1.11
CA PHE A 505 6.27 13.30 1.80
C PHE A 505 7.34 13.92 0.89
N LEU A 506 7.48 13.47 -0.36
CA LEU A 506 8.49 14.04 -1.26
C LEU A 506 8.20 15.52 -1.57
N ALA A 507 6.94 15.87 -1.78
CA ALA A 507 6.51 17.24 -2.04
C ALA A 507 6.46 18.14 -0.79
N GLY A 508 6.42 17.54 0.42
CA GLY A 508 6.21 18.25 1.68
C GLY A 508 4.75 18.64 1.93
N TYR A 509 3.80 18.06 1.20
CA TYR A 509 2.37 18.31 1.41
C TYR A 509 1.83 17.53 2.61
N PRO A 510 0.69 17.94 3.19
CA PRO A 510 0.05 17.19 4.25
C PRO A 510 -0.16 15.72 3.86
N CYS A 511 -0.15 14.84 4.87
CA CYS A 511 -0.53 13.44 4.65
C CYS A 511 -1.94 13.36 4.02
N PRO A 512 -2.19 12.48 3.02
CA PRO A 512 -3.42 12.53 2.21
C PRO A 512 -4.74 12.47 2.99
N ASP A 513 -4.74 11.91 4.19
CA ASP A 513 -5.92 11.81 5.06
C ASP A 513 -6.29 13.11 5.77
N PHE A 514 -5.38 14.08 5.88
CA PHE A 514 -5.58 15.33 6.64
C PHE A 514 -5.88 16.55 5.74
N GLY A 515 -5.99 16.33 4.42
CA GLY A 515 -6.51 17.32 3.47
C GLY A 515 -5.48 18.22 2.79
N GLY A 516 -5.90 19.44 2.46
CA GLY A 516 -5.20 20.38 1.54
C GLY A 516 -4.28 21.40 2.21
N GLY A 517 -3.59 22.18 1.37
CA GLY A 517 -2.67 23.25 1.77
C GLY A 517 -1.21 22.94 1.47
N LYS A 518 -0.32 23.85 1.85
CA LYS A 518 1.12 23.74 1.56
C LYS A 518 1.87 22.77 2.48
N GLY A 519 1.27 22.39 3.62
CA GLY A 519 1.93 21.55 4.63
C GLY A 519 3.30 22.11 4.98
N GLU A 520 4.31 21.26 4.88
CA GLU A 520 5.70 21.56 5.19
C GLU A 520 6.54 21.85 3.92
N SER A 521 5.93 22.02 2.75
CA SER A 521 6.64 22.21 1.48
C SER A 521 7.59 23.42 1.47
N GLU A 522 7.31 24.43 2.30
CA GLU A 522 8.11 25.65 2.46
C GLU A 522 8.90 25.67 3.79
N HIS A 523 8.90 24.56 4.55
CA HIS A 523 9.58 24.50 5.84
C HIS A 523 11.10 24.41 5.70
N ILE A 524 11.81 25.19 6.50
CA ILE A 524 13.25 25.13 6.65
C ILE A 524 13.60 23.89 7.50
N GLY A 525 14.56 23.10 7.03
CA GLY A 525 15.06 21.91 7.75
C GLY A 525 14.20 20.65 7.57
N ARG A 526 13.24 20.65 6.64
CA ARG A 526 12.43 19.46 6.33
C ARG A 526 13.32 18.30 5.84
N PRO A 527 13.20 17.09 6.42
CA PRO A 527 13.96 15.92 5.99
C PRO A 527 13.48 15.41 4.62
N GLY A 528 14.42 14.86 3.85
CA GLY A 528 14.16 14.09 2.64
C GLY A 528 14.44 12.60 2.83
N VAL A 529 14.46 11.86 1.72
CA VAL A 529 14.70 10.41 1.67
C VAL A 529 15.99 10.00 2.39
N GLU A 530 17.06 10.79 2.23
CA GLU A 530 18.36 10.53 2.86
C GLU A 530 18.28 10.50 4.39
N GLN A 531 17.42 11.33 5.00
CA GLN A 531 17.25 11.35 6.45
C GLN A 531 16.52 10.10 6.93
N VAL A 532 15.54 9.58 6.18
CA VAL A 532 14.90 8.29 6.47
C VAL A 532 15.95 7.17 6.42
N ARG A 533 16.74 7.13 5.33
CA ARG A 533 17.79 6.12 5.12
C ARG A 533 18.85 6.13 6.23
N LYS A 534 19.25 7.33 6.68
CA LYS A 534 20.21 7.49 7.78
C LYS A 534 19.71 6.91 9.10
N VAL A 535 18.41 7.00 9.37
CA VAL A 535 17.82 6.46 10.60
C VAL A 535 17.71 4.95 10.51
N ASN A 536 17.13 4.44 9.42
CA ASN A 536 16.97 3.01 9.22
C ASN A 536 17.00 2.67 7.72
N PRO A 537 18.13 2.16 7.20
CA PRO A 537 18.38 2.06 5.76
C PRO A 537 17.60 0.96 5.05
N ILE A 538 16.99 0.02 5.79
CA ILE A 538 16.27 -1.12 5.22
C ILE A 538 14.82 -1.09 5.67
N GLU A 539 14.55 -1.42 6.94
CA GLU A 539 13.17 -1.56 7.43
C GLU A 539 12.43 -0.23 7.40
N GLY A 540 13.08 0.87 7.77
CA GLY A 540 12.49 2.21 7.71
C GLY A 540 12.16 2.63 6.28
N MET A 541 13.07 2.37 5.35
CA MET A 541 12.86 2.65 3.92
C MET A 541 11.70 1.85 3.33
N ARG A 542 11.62 0.54 3.64
CA ARG A 542 10.52 -0.35 3.22
C ARG A 542 9.19 0.09 3.82
N ALA A 543 9.14 0.33 5.13
CA ALA A 543 7.94 0.74 5.84
C ALA A 543 7.37 2.08 5.31
N PHE A 544 8.24 2.97 4.83
CA PHE A 544 7.86 4.25 4.20
C PHE A 544 7.47 4.12 2.71
N GLY A 545 7.61 2.94 2.11
CA GLY A 545 7.38 2.73 0.67
C GLY A 545 8.46 3.31 -0.25
N LEU A 546 9.64 3.60 0.30
CA LEU A 546 10.81 4.15 -0.42
C LEU A 546 11.76 3.06 -0.94
N GLU A 547 11.55 1.81 -0.52
CA GLU A 547 12.28 0.63 -0.96
C GLU A 547 11.34 -0.57 -1.09
N ALA A 548 11.69 -1.50 -1.99
CA ALA A 548 10.90 -2.70 -2.23
C ALA A 548 10.95 -3.65 -1.04
N TRP A 549 9.82 -4.30 -0.76
CA TRP A 549 9.72 -5.44 0.13
C TRP A 549 10.42 -6.65 -0.47
N ASP A 550 11.07 -7.46 0.37
CA ASP A 550 11.73 -8.69 -0.05
C ASP A 550 10.72 -9.85 -0.04
N SER A 551 10.04 -10.07 -1.17
CA SER A 551 9.10 -11.19 -1.32
C SER A 551 9.78 -12.58 -1.38
N SER A 552 11.11 -12.65 -1.29
CA SER A 552 11.88 -13.89 -1.22
C SER A 552 12.37 -14.22 0.20
N GLU A 553 12.01 -13.39 1.18
CA GLU A 553 12.43 -13.59 2.57
C GLU A 553 12.06 -15.03 3.04
N PRO A 554 13.03 -15.77 3.63
CA PRO A 554 12.76 -17.11 4.10
C PRO A 554 11.67 -17.14 5.19
N GLY A 555 10.74 -18.08 5.09
CA GLY A 555 9.69 -18.29 6.09
C GLY A 555 8.42 -17.47 5.88
N LEU A 556 8.31 -16.71 4.78
CA LEU A 556 7.07 -16.05 4.41
C LEU A 556 5.96 -17.07 4.11
N THR A 557 4.74 -16.76 4.57
CA THR A 557 3.55 -17.46 4.09
C THR A 557 3.20 -17.00 2.67
N LYS A 558 2.40 -17.79 1.95
CA LYS A 558 1.92 -17.41 0.63
C LYS A 558 1.17 -16.06 0.63
N GLY A 559 0.30 -15.84 1.61
CA GLY A 559 -0.40 -14.55 1.76
C GLY A 559 0.55 -13.37 2.00
N GLN A 560 1.62 -13.56 2.78
CA GLN A 560 2.62 -12.52 2.99
C GLN A 560 3.40 -12.21 1.71
N GLN A 561 3.81 -13.25 0.97
CA GLN A 561 4.50 -13.10 -0.31
C GLN A 561 3.61 -12.36 -1.33
N GLU A 562 2.34 -12.73 -1.44
CA GLU A 562 1.37 -12.07 -2.30
C GLU A 562 1.16 -10.59 -1.91
N ALA A 563 1.08 -10.30 -0.60
CA ALA A 563 0.98 -8.92 -0.10
C ALA A 563 2.21 -8.09 -0.50
N MET A 564 3.41 -8.64 -0.40
CA MET A 564 4.65 -7.96 -0.78
C MET A 564 4.76 -7.73 -2.28
N ILE A 565 4.45 -8.74 -3.10
CA ILE A 565 4.45 -8.62 -4.56
C ILE A 565 3.45 -7.54 -5.01
N ALA A 566 2.23 -7.59 -4.47
CA ALA A 566 1.21 -6.60 -4.77
C ALA A 566 1.60 -5.20 -4.30
N ALA A 567 2.16 -5.07 -3.10
CA ALA A 567 2.65 -3.80 -2.57
C ALA A 567 3.79 -3.22 -3.41
N ASN A 568 4.79 -4.03 -3.78
CA ASN A 568 5.88 -3.62 -4.65
C ASN A 568 5.36 -3.12 -5.99
N LYS A 569 4.38 -3.82 -6.56
CA LYS A 569 3.70 -3.40 -7.78
C LYS A 569 3.03 -2.04 -7.64
N THR A 570 2.27 -1.84 -6.57
CA THR A 570 1.58 -0.58 -6.28
C THR A 570 2.52 0.58 -6.03
N LEU A 571 3.64 0.33 -5.35
CA LEU A 571 4.67 1.33 -5.04
C LEU A 571 5.55 1.68 -6.25
N GLY A 572 5.38 0.99 -7.38
CA GLY A 572 6.12 1.24 -8.62
C GLY A 572 7.44 0.48 -8.74
N PHE A 573 7.66 -0.55 -7.92
CA PHE A 573 8.82 -1.43 -8.00
C PHE A 573 8.52 -2.62 -8.95
N THR A 574 8.40 -2.36 -10.26
CA THR A 574 8.02 -3.38 -11.26
C THR A 574 8.92 -3.48 -12.47
N VAL A 575 9.24 -4.71 -12.86
CA VAL A 575 9.65 -5.08 -14.22
C VAL A 575 8.43 -5.62 -15.00
N PHE A 576 8.32 -5.28 -16.27
CA PHE A 576 7.31 -5.82 -17.18
C PHE A 576 7.90 -6.20 -18.53
N PHE A 577 7.24 -7.11 -19.24
CA PHE A 577 7.66 -7.58 -20.58
C PHE A 577 6.68 -7.05 -21.63
N ASP A 578 7.21 -6.49 -22.72
CA ASP A 578 6.45 -5.98 -23.86
C ASP A 578 6.84 -6.75 -25.13
N ASN A 579 5.85 -7.42 -25.72
CA ASN A 579 5.97 -8.15 -26.96
C ASN A 579 5.15 -7.52 -28.10
N SER A 580 4.63 -6.30 -27.95
CA SER A 580 3.75 -5.68 -28.94
C SER A 580 4.46 -5.46 -30.29
N ASN A 581 3.71 -5.46 -31.41
CA ASN A 581 4.27 -5.24 -32.75
C ASN A 581 5.05 -3.90 -32.83
N SER A 582 4.58 -2.87 -32.13
CA SER A 582 5.29 -1.60 -31.97
C SER A 582 6.63 -1.75 -31.24
N SER A 583 6.66 -2.52 -30.13
CA SER A 583 7.89 -2.81 -29.40
C SER A 583 8.88 -3.57 -30.27
N ARG A 584 8.43 -4.69 -30.87
CA ARG A 584 9.29 -5.54 -31.72
C ARG A 584 9.90 -4.77 -32.90
N ARG A 585 9.14 -3.86 -33.52
CA ARG A 585 9.65 -2.99 -34.58
C ARG A 585 10.65 -1.96 -34.07
N ALA A 586 10.46 -1.42 -32.87
CA ALA A 586 11.30 -0.37 -32.31
C ALA A 586 12.58 -0.90 -31.65
N THR A 587 12.52 -2.07 -31.00
CA THR A 587 13.63 -2.66 -30.25
C THR A 587 14.35 -3.77 -30.99
N ALA A 588 13.81 -4.21 -32.14
CA ALA A 588 14.27 -5.37 -32.90
C ALA A 588 14.40 -6.65 -32.04
N ALA A 589 13.63 -6.73 -30.95
CA ALA A 589 13.63 -7.86 -30.03
C ALA A 589 12.22 -8.50 -29.96
N PRO A 590 12.11 -9.84 -29.90
CA PRO A 590 10.84 -10.55 -29.87
C PRO A 590 10.01 -10.26 -28.62
N VAL A 591 10.69 -10.07 -27.49
CA VAL A 591 10.16 -9.62 -26.20
C VAL A 591 11.19 -8.66 -25.62
N THR A 592 10.74 -7.52 -25.10
CA THR A 592 11.62 -6.58 -24.39
C THR A 592 11.20 -6.50 -22.93
N ALA A 593 12.14 -6.72 -22.02
CA ALA A 593 11.92 -6.54 -20.59
C ALA A 593 12.26 -5.10 -20.20
N TRP A 594 11.39 -4.48 -19.44
CA TRP A 594 11.43 -3.07 -19.04
C TRP A 594 11.31 -2.96 -17.53
N LEU A 595 12.17 -2.16 -16.92
CA LEU A 595 12.03 -1.64 -15.56
C LEU A 595 11.31 -0.29 -15.65
N ARG A 596 10.10 -0.19 -15.07
CA ARG A 596 9.40 1.09 -14.99
C ARG A 596 9.90 1.86 -13.77
N VAL A 597 10.36 3.08 -13.98
CA VAL A 597 10.80 3.97 -12.87
C VAL A 597 10.10 5.33 -12.96
N PRO A 598 9.76 5.96 -11.84
CA PRO A 598 9.42 7.38 -11.80
C PRO A 598 10.48 8.23 -12.52
N LEU A 599 10.05 9.21 -13.32
CA LEU A 599 10.95 10.04 -14.13
C LEU A 599 11.93 10.84 -13.28
N ASP A 600 11.53 11.24 -12.07
CA ASP A 600 12.39 11.94 -11.12
C ASP A 600 13.52 11.04 -10.57
N TRP A 601 13.36 9.72 -10.59
CA TRP A 601 14.43 8.78 -10.20
C TRP A 601 15.50 8.60 -11.27
N TYR A 602 15.23 9.06 -12.49
CA TYR A 602 16.14 8.89 -13.62
C TYR A 602 17.15 10.02 -13.73
N SER A 603 18.43 9.69 -13.58
CA SER A 603 19.54 10.57 -13.98
C SER A 603 20.45 9.86 -14.97
N SER A 604 20.89 10.57 -16.02
CA SER A 604 21.76 9.99 -17.04
C SER A 604 22.97 10.85 -17.31
N ALA A 605 24.15 10.24 -17.34
CA ALA A 605 25.38 10.85 -17.83
C ALA A 605 25.99 10.02 -18.95
N THR A 606 26.71 10.67 -19.87
CA THR A 606 27.48 10.00 -20.93
C THR A 606 28.95 10.33 -20.72
N PHE A 607 29.84 9.35 -20.86
CA PHE A 607 31.28 9.56 -20.79
C PHE A 607 31.88 9.20 -22.13
N ALA A 608 32.54 10.18 -22.74
CA ALA A 608 33.29 9.98 -23.97
C ALA A 608 34.47 9.05 -23.69
N GLN A 609 34.56 7.94 -24.41
CA GLN A 609 35.72 7.05 -24.41
C GLN A 609 36.80 7.54 -25.36
N PHE A 610 36.41 8.24 -26.44
CA PHE A 610 37.33 8.89 -27.36
C PHE A 610 37.04 10.40 -27.46
N PRO A 611 38.05 11.25 -27.77
CA PRO A 611 37.90 12.70 -27.79
C PRO A 611 36.88 13.25 -28.79
N ASP A 612 36.52 12.47 -29.79
CA ASP A 612 35.54 12.80 -30.83
C ASP A 612 34.10 12.40 -30.48
N GLU A 613 33.89 11.74 -29.33
CA GLU A 613 32.55 11.39 -28.86
C GLU A 613 31.90 12.55 -28.11
N SER A 614 30.63 12.81 -28.42
CA SER A 614 29.82 13.84 -27.76
C SER A 614 28.62 13.20 -27.07
N HIS A 615 28.02 13.90 -26.10
CA HIS A 615 26.78 13.44 -25.45
C HIS A 615 25.69 13.07 -26.47
N ALA A 616 25.52 13.89 -27.51
CA ALA A 616 24.52 13.69 -28.55
C ALA A 616 24.90 12.57 -29.55
N SER A 617 26.18 12.21 -29.67
CA SER A 617 26.59 11.04 -30.47
C SER A 617 26.39 9.73 -29.71
N ILE A 618 26.61 9.74 -28.39
CA ILE A 618 26.43 8.57 -27.51
C ILE A 618 24.94 8.30 -27.24
N LYS A 619 24.16 9.32 -26.89
CA LYS A 619 22.75 9.20 -26.50
C LYS A 619 21.84 9.82 -27.56
N ARG A 620 21.36 9.00 -28.50
CA ARG A 620 20.45 9.43 -29.57
C ARG A 620 19.01 9.42 -29.06
N THR A 621 18.31 10.54 -29.24
CA THR A 621 16.88 10.65 -28.96
C THR A 621 16.11 10.54 -30.27
N PHE A 622 15.11 9.67 -30.31
CA PHE A 622 14.15 9.57 -31.40
C PHE A 622 12.74 9.84 -30.87
N HIS A 623 12.03 10.72 -31.54
CA HIS A 623 10.61 10.95 -31.27
C HIS A 623 9.81 10.11 -32.26
N THR A 624 9.09 9.12 -31.75
CA THR A 624 8.13 8.35 -32.56
C THR A 624 6.85 9.17 -32.67
N PRO A 625 6.47 9.64 -33.87
CA PRO A 625 5.21 10.38 -34.06
C PRO A 625 4.03 9.47 -33.75
N ALA A 626 2.95 10.05 -33.23
CA ALA A 626 1.68 9.35 -33.05
C ALA A 626 1.20 8.79 -34.40
N SER A 627 1.20 7.47 -34.57
CA SER A 627 0.73 6.82 -35.80
C SER A 627 -0.79 6.86 -35.94
N ASN A 628 -1.52 7.24 -34.88
CA ASN A 628 -2.96 7.42 -34.87
C ASN A 628 -3.36 8.49 -33.83
N ARG A 629 -4.47 9.23 -34.02
CA ARG A 629 -4.94 10.29 -33.09
C ARG A 629 -5.28 9.81 -31.67
N LEU A 630 -5.28 8.49 -31.46
CA LEU A 630 -5.57 7.82 -30.18
C LEU A 630 -4.30 7.31 -29.47
N LEU A 631 -3.11 7.37 -30.10
CA LEU A 631 -1.86 6.90 -29.50
C LEU A 631 -0.90 8.07 -29.22
N PRO A 632 -0.32 8.16 -28.02
CA PRO A 632 0.69 9.17 -27.67
C PRO A 632 1.92 9.22 -28.58
N PRO A 633 2.58 10.38 -28.70
CA PRO A 633 4.00 10.42 -29.07
C PRO A 633 4.87 9.74 -28.00
N THR A 634 5.89 9.00 -28.42
CA THR A 634 6.86 8.34 -27.52
C THR A 634 8.25 8.84 -27.81
N ARG A 635 8.96 9.34 -26.79
CA ARG A 635 10.37 9.70 -26.86
C ARG A 635 11.21 8.50 -26.45
N ARG A 636 12.07 8.03 -27.35
CA ARG A 636 12.94 6.87 -27.12
C ARG A 636 14.40 7.29 -27.15
N GLN A 637 15.21 6.72 -26.28
CA GLN A 637 16.65 6.96 -26.24
C GLN A 637 17.39 5.67 -26.54
N PHE A 638 18.41 5.77 -27.39
CA PHE A 638 19.23 4.65 -27.83
C PHE A 638 20.70 5.03 -27.75
N CYS A 639 21.57 4.03 -27.62
CA CYS A 639 22.98 4.22 -27.87
C CYS A 639 23.22 4.50 -29.36
N GLY A 640 23.86 5.62 -29.67
CA GLY A 640 24.14 6.02 -31.05
C GLY A 640 25.20 5.19 -31.77
N TYR A 641 25.86 4.27 -31.07
CA TYR A 641 26.90 3.39 -31.62
C TYR A 641 26.40 1.95 -31.79
N CYS A 642 25.90 1.33 -30.72
CA CYS A 642 25.44 -0.07 -30.77
C CYS A 642 23.93 -0.23 -31.01
N GLY A 643 23.15 0.87 -31.02
CA GLY A 643 21.72 0.83 -31.25
C GLY A 643 20.88 0.29 -30.07
N THR A 644 21.50 -0.08 -28.94
CA THR A 644 20.80 -0.57 -27.75
C THR A 644 19.76 0.44 -27.30
N THR A 645 18.52 -0.01 -27.15
CA THR A 645 17.44 0.80 -26.57
C THR A 645 17.75 1.03 -25.10
N LEU A 646 17.74 2.28 -24.65
CA LEU A 646 18.06 2.65 -23.28
C LEU A 646 16.77 2.92 -22.50
N THR A 647 15.96 3.83 -23.02
CA THR A 647 14.74 4.26 -22.35
C THR A 647 13.62 4.58 -23.32
N ALA A 648 12.39 4.48 -22.85
CA ALA A 648 11.19 4.93 -23.54
C ALA A 648 10.33 5.77 -22.57
N TYR A 649 9.95 6.97 -23.01
CA TYR A 649 9.08 7.89 -22.30
C TYR A 649 7.84 8.17 -23.13
N ASN A 650 6.66 8.00 -22.52
CA ASN A 650 5.39 8.12 -23.21
C ASN A 650 4.69 9.45 -22.86
N GLU A 651 4.62 10.38 -23.81
CA GLU A 651 4.20 11.77 -23.56
C GLU A 651 2.68 11.93 -23.28
N ALA A 652 1.83 10.93 -23.55
CA ALA A 652 0.39 11.00 -23.23
C ALA A 652 -0.03 10.13 -22.04
N GLN A 653 0.92 9.66 -21.22
CA GLN A 653 0.62 9.29 -19.84
C GLN A 653 0.42 10.52 -18.92
N GLN A 654 0.40 11.74 -19.46
CA GLN A 654 -0.06 12.93 -18.75
C GLN A 654 -1.55 12.79 -18.38
N PRO A 655 -1.91 12.80 -17.08
CA PRO A 655 -3.31 12.88 -16.69
C PRO A 655 -3.87 14.24 -17.12
N ARG A 656 -5.06 14.24 -17.75
CA ARG A 656 -5.90 15.44 -17.76
C ARG A 656 -6.46 15.66 -16.35
N GLY A 657 -5.66 16.29 -15.47
CA GLY A 657 -6.05 16.60 -14.11
C GLY A 657 -4.88 17.17 -13.30
N PHE A 658 -5.15 18.16 -12.45
CA PHE A 658 -4.18 18.97 -11.72
C PHE A 658 -3.11 18.13 -10.97
N GLY A 659 -1.83 18.30 -11.36
CA GLY A 659 -0.67 18.11 -10.49
C GLY A 659 -0.08 16.68 -10.34
N GLY A 660 -0.38 15.75 -11.23
CA GLY A 660 0.06 14.34 -11.10
C GLY A 660 1.50 14.08 -11.55
N ARG A 661 2.33 13.54 -10.64
CA ARG A 661 3.70 13.07 -10.85
C ARG A 661 3.75 11.63 -11.42
N ASP A 662 2.86 11.33 -12.38
CA ASP A 662 2.76 10.01 -13.05
C ASP A 662 3.66 9.92 -14.30
N ASP A 663 4.64 10.81 -14.44
CA ASP A 663 5.65 10.68 -15.48
C ASP A 663 6.55 9.50 -15.15
N THR A 664 6.34 8.38 -15.84
CA THR A 664 7.17 7.18 -15.73
C THR A 664 8.06 7.04 -16.95
N LEU A 665 9.27 6.51 -16.72
CA LEU A 665 10.24 6.18 -17.73
C LEU A 665 10.48 4.68 -17.72
N ASP A 666 10.36 4.05 -18.88
CA ASP A 666 10.64 2.63 -19.03
C ASP A 666 12.12 2.48 -19.42
N VAL A 667 12.90 1.77 -18.61
CA VAL A 667 14.33 1.46 -18.84
C VAL A 667 14.44 0.01 -19.29
N THR A 668 15.09 -0.29 -20.40
CA THR A 668 15.24 -1.69 -20.84
C THR A 668 16.19 -2.45 -19.92
N LEU A 669 15.82 -3.67 -19.54
CA LEU A 669 16.71 -4.51 -18.72
C LEU A 669 18.00 -4.88 -19.45
N SER A 670 17.93 -5.07 -20.77
CA SER A 670 19.11 -5.35 -21.60
C SER A 670 20.11 -4.21 -21.62
N SER A 671 19.70 -3.00 -21.22
CA SER A 671 20.62 -1.89 -21.04
C SER A 671 21.28 -1.89 -19.66
N LEU A 672 20.89 -2.71 -18.68
CA LEU A 672 21.45 -2.71 -17.31
C LEU A 672 22.78 -3.48 -17.20
N LEU A 673 23.67 -3.06 -16.29
CA LEU A 673 24.87 -3.81 -15.84
C LEU A 673 24.45 -5.13 -15.21
N SER A 674 25.29 -6.15 -15.36
CA SER A 674 25.11 -7.46 -14.71
C SER A 674 24.88 -7.31 -13.21
N GLU A 675 25.71 -6.51 -12.52
CA GLU A 675 25.54 -6.22 -11.09
C GLU A 675 24.17 -5.62 -10.73
N SER A 676 23.54 -4.88 -11.66
CA SER A 676 22.21 -4.31 -11.48
C SER A 676 21.10 -5.32 -11.78
N LEU A 677 21.32 -6.22 -12.73
CA LEU A 677 20.42 -7.34 -13.01
C LEU A 677 20.42 -8.34 -11.84
N ASP A 678 21.59 -8.71 -11.33
CA ASP A 678 21.76 -9.59 -10.16
C ASP A 678 21.05 -9.00 -8.92
N ARG A 679 21.05 -7.66 -8.78
CA ARG A 679 20.30 -6.97 -7.73
C ARG A 679 18.79 -7.02 -7.94
N LEU A 680 18.30 -6.82 -9.16
CA LEU A 680 16.88 -6.95 -9.47
C LEU A 680 16.36 -8.38 -9.26
N GLU A 681 17.20 -9.36 -9.57
CA GLU A 681 16.97 -10.78 -9.27
C GLU A 681 16.91 -11.03 -7.76
N SER A 682 17.89 -10.51 -7.00
CA SER A 682 17.89 -10.64 -5.53
C SER A 682 16.70 -9.98 -4.82
N LEU A 683 16.01 -9.05 -5.48
CA LEU A 683 14.81 -8.37 -4.98
C LEU A 683 13.51 -9.01 -5.52
N ASN A 684 13.62 -10.12 -6.26
CA ASN A 684 12.54 -10.79 -6.98
C ASN A 684 11.67 -9.85 -7.84
N ILE A 685 12.29 -8.81 -8.39
CA ILE A 685 11.62 -7.87 -9.30
C ILE A 685 11.55 -8.49 -10.71
N LEU A 686 12.46 -9.42 -11.05
CA LEU A 686 12.40 -10.24 -12.26
C LEU A 686 11.50 -11.47 -12.01
N PRO A 687 10.64 -11.89 -12.97
CA PRO A 687 9.89 -13.13 -12.82
C PRO A 687 10.81 -14.35 -12.91
N ASP A 688 10.58 -15.33 -12.03
CA ASP A 688 11.30 -16.61 -12.00
C ASP A 688 11.15 -17.37 -13.34
N SER A 689 12.29 -17.78 -13.93
CA SER A 689 12.33 -18.60 -15.15
C SER A 689 11.82 -20.02 -14.94
N ASP A 690 11.68 -20.47 -13.69
CA ASP A 690 11.51 -21.88 -13.34
C ASP A 690 10.08 -22.22 -12.89
N SER A 691 9.15 -21.26 -12.94
CA SER A 691 7.78 -21.44 -12.41
C SER A 691 6.74 -21.97 -13.42
N ASP A 692 7.10 -22.14 -14.69
CA ASP A 692 6.15 -22.49 -15.76
C ASP A 692 6.14 -23.98 -16.19
N GLU A 693 7.00 -24.86 -15.65
CA GLU A 693 7.05 -26.27 -16.12
C GLU A 693 6.11 -27.27 -15.38
N ASP A 694 5.47 -26.89 -14.27
CA ASP A 694 4.78 -27.87 -13.40
C ASP A 694 3.23 -27.86 -13.40
N SER A 695 2.55 -27.23 -14.39
CA SER A 695 1.08 -27.12 -14.36
C SER A 695 0.28 -27.52 -15.61
N VAL A 696 0.80 -28.39 -16.49
CA VAL A 696 -0.03 -28.98 -17.56
C VAL A 696 -0.63 -30.33 -17.13
N ARG A 697 -1.71 -30.29 -16.34
CA ARG A 697 -2.65 -31.42 -16.25
C ARG A 697 -3.72 -31.25 -17.32
N SER A 698 -3.67 -32.15 -18.31
CA SER A 698 -4.66 -32.29 -19.39
C SER A 698 -6.09 -32.49 -18.85
N PRO A 699 -7.08 -31.69 -19.27
CA PRO A 699 -8.48 -31.95 -18.97
C PRO A 699 -9.04 -33.05 -19.88
N THR A 700 -9.56 -34.11 -19.26
CA THR A 700 -10.39 -35.13 -19.91
C THR A 700 -11.77 -34.56 -20.26
N GLU A 701 -12.11 -34.78 -21.53
CA GLU A 701 -13.38 -34.71 -22.27
C GLU A 701 -14.71 -34.50 -21.51
N GLY A 702 -15.47 -33.50 -21.97
CA GLY A 702 -16.90 -33.32 -21.73
C GLY A 702 -17.56 -32.54 -22.87
N LEU A 703 -18.14 -33.27 -23.82
CA LEU A 703 -19.08 -32.91 -24.90
C LEU A 703 -19.44 -31.43 -25.13
N VAL A 704 -19.16 -30.91 -26.34
CA VAL A 704 -20.11 -30.09 -27.12
C VAL A 704 -20.02 -30.42 -28.62
N ARG A 705 -21.18 -30.65 -29.23
CA ARG A 705 -21.44 -30.94 -30.64
C ARG A 705 -21.27 -29.70 -31.54
N GLY A 706 -20.52 -29.88 -32.64
CA GLY A 706 -20.95 -29.61 -34.02
C GLY A 706 -20.94 -28.16 -34.56
N GLY A 707 -20.19 -27.93 -35.64
CA GLY A 707 -20.42 -26.79 -36.55
C GLY A 707 -19.25 -26.39 -37.45
N THR A 708 -19.05 -27.15 -38.53
CA THR A 708 -18.51 -26.78 -39.88
C THR A 708 -17.32 -25.84 -40.05
N ILE A 709 -16.31 -26.40 -40.71
CA ILE A 709 -15.17 -25.78 -41.39
C ILE A 709 -15.67 -25.01 -42.61
N ASP A 710 -15.19 -23.80 -42.83
CA ASP A 710 -15.04 -23.22 -44.16
C ASP A 710 -13.58 -22.73 -44.30
N GLU A 711 -12.90 -23.33 -45.26
CA GLU A 711 -11.60 -22.92 -45.77
C GLU A 711 -11.73 -21.64 -46.60
N GLU A 712 -10.57 -21.02 -46.86
CA GLU A 712 -10.32 -19.89 -47.77
C GLU A 712 -10.35 -18.51 -47.13
N ASP A 713 -9.15 -18.01 -46.79
CA ASP A 713 -8.83 -16.62 -47.16
C ASP A 713 -7.33 -16.48 -47.48
N HIS A 714 -7.12 -16.28 -48.77
CA HIS A 714 -5.85 -16.04 -49.45
C HIS A 714 -5.36 -14.61 -49.14
N ILE A 715 -4.06 -14.45 -48.90
CA ILE A 715 -3.40 -13.16 -48.68
C ILE A 715 -3.26 -12.42 -50.02
N PRO A 716 -3.73 -11.16 -50.18
CA PRO A 716 -3.30 -10.31 -51.28
C PRO A 716 -2.38 -9.19 -50.77
N THR A 717 -1.18 -9.18 -51.35
CA THR A 717 -0.14 -8.15 -51.23
C THR A 717 -0.55 -6.84 -51.92
N ASN A 718 -0.16 -5.71 -51.33
CA ASN A 718 -0.25 -4.36 -51.88
C ASN A 718 0.49 -4.24 -53.22
N GLU A 719 -0.12 -3.58 -54.22
CA GLU A 719 0.57 -2.63 -55.10
C GLU A 719 -0.41 -1.72 -55.90
N GLU A 720 -0.10 -0.41 -55.84
CA GLU A 720 -0.36 0.71 -56.79
C GLU A 720 -1.71 1.50 -56.88
N ARG A 721 -1.53 2.84 -56.97
CA ARG A 721 -2.50 3.97 -57.05
C ARG A 721 -2.88 4.29 -58.54
N PRO A 722 -3.54 5.43 -58.95
CA PRO A 722 -4.28 6.52 -58.25
C PRO A 722 -5.63 6.99 -58.90
N GLY A 723 -6.48 7.67 -58.11
CA GLY A 723 -7.18 8.91 -58.52
C GLY A 723 -8.63 8.82 -59.04
N GLY A 724 -9.50 9.73 -58.56
CA GLY A 724 -10.76 10.11 -59.22
C GLY A 724 -11.92 10.44 -58.27
N VAL A 725 -12.35 11.71 -58.28
CA VAL A 725 -13.47 12.31 -57.55
C VAL A 725 -14.80 12.18 -58.32
N ASP A 726 -15.93 11.93 -57.64
CA ASP A 726 -17.23 12.62 -57.77
C ASP A 726 -18.36 11.91 -56.96
N ALA A 727 -19.34 12.70 -56.50
CA ALA A 727 -20.41 12.35 -55.56
C ALA A 727 -21.76 11.99 -56.26
N PRO A 728 -22.90 11.83 -55.52
CA PRO A 728 -23.61 10.57 -55.25
C PRO A 728 -24.90 10.36 -56.10
N PRO A 729 -25.61 9.22 -55.93
CA PRO A 729 -26.95 9.33 -55.35
C PRO A 729 -27.40 8.17 -54.43
N ALA A 730 -28.54 8.42 -53.80
CA ALA A 730 -29.16 7.73 -52.68
C ALA A 730 -29.79 6.36 -53.00
N GLY A 731 -29.83 5.49 -51.98
CA GLY A 731 -30.62 4.27 -51.93
C GLY A 731 -30.54 3.66 -50.53
N ALA A 732 -31.60 3.84 -49.74
CA ALA A 732 -31.70 3.42 -48.35
C ALA A 732 -31.87 1.90 -48.25
N THR A 733 -30.97 1.24 -47.50
CA THR A 733 -31.25 -0.08 -46.89
C THR A 733 -30.62 -0.13 -45.51
N THR A 734 -31.47 -0.31 -44.50
CA THR A 734 -31.17 -0.41 -43.08
C THR A 734 -30.44 -1.72 -42.74
N VAL A 735 -29.26 -1.62 -42.10
CA VAL A 735 -28.51 -2.74 -41.51
C VAL A 735 -28.34 -2.47 -40.01
N PRO A 736 -28.54 -3.45 -39.11
CA PRO A 736 -28.53 -3.23 -37.67
C PRO A 736 -27.13 -2.94 -37.15
N VAL A 737 -26.99 -1.80 -36.44
CA VAL A 737 -25.77 -1.41 -35.72
C VAL A 737 -25.62 -2.31 -34.51
N ARG A 738 -24.67 -3.25 -34.57
CA ARG A 738 -24.14 -3.94 -33.40
C ARG A 738 -23.22 -2.95 -32.68
N THR A 739 -23.70 -2.33 -31.61
CA THR A 739 -22.89 -1.50 -30.71
C THR A 739 -21.86 -2.37 -29.99
N SER A 740 -20.69 -2.57 -30.61
CA SER A 740 -19.49 -2.96 -29.88
C SER A 740 -19.04 -1.73 -29.07
N GLN A 741 -19.25 -1.77 -27.75
CA GLN A 741 -18.53 -0.89 -26.84
C GLN A 741 -17.03 -1.16 -27.05
N GLN A 742 -16.35 -0.30 -27.82
CA GLN A 742 -14.90 -0.22 -27.81
C GLN A 742 -14.50 0.36 -26.46
N GLY A 743 -14.29 -0.54 -25.50
CA GLY A 743 -13.55 -0.23 -24.29
C GLY A 743 -12.15 0.24 -24.68
N VAL A 744 -11.70 1.31 -24.03
CA VAL A 744 -10.34 1.83 -24.14
C VAL A 744 -9.38 0.72 -23.68
N ALA A 745 -8.73 0.05 -24.62
CA ALA A 745 -7.74 -0.97 -24.31
C ALA A 745 -6.51 -0.29 -23.68
N ALA A 746 -6.17 -0.71 -22.45
CA ALA A 746 -4.94 -0.30 -21.79
C ALA A 746 -3.72 -0.68 -22.66
N PRO A 747 -2.75 0.21 -22.87
CA PRO A 747 -1.62 -0.09 -23.72
C PRO A 747 -0.61 -0.96 -22.94
N HIS A 748 -0.27 -2.11 -23.53
CA HIS A 748 0.92 -2.91 -23.25
C HIS A 748 0.99 -3.63 -21.88
N ARG A 749 0.45 -4.86 -21.84
CA ARG A 749 0.88 -5.90 -20.90
C ARG A 749 0.83 -7.27 -21.58
N MET A 750 1.88 -8.06 -21.41
CA MET A 750 1.80 -9.50 -21.64
C MET A 750 0.89 -10.09 -20.56
N HIS A 751 -0.28 -10.61 -20.92
CA HIS A 751 -1.03 -11.51 -20.07
C HIS A 751 -0.40 -12.89 -20.24
N SER A 752 0.44 -13.30 -19.28
CA SER A 752 0.83 -14.68 -18.90
C SER A 752 0.40 -15.84 -19.84
N ARG A 753 0.73 -15.74 -21.12
CA ARG A 753 0.59 -16.78 -22.14
C ARG A 753 1.80 -16.64 -23.05
N GLY A 754 2.40 -17.78 -23.38
CA GLY A 754 3.61 -17.91 -24.19
C GLY A 754 3.57 -17.16 -25.52
N VAL A 755 4.70 -17.13 -26.21
CA VAL A 755 4.89 -16.36 -27.44
C VAL A 755 4.36 -17.19 -28.62
N PRO A 756 3.13 -16.96 -29.13
CA PRO A 756 2.44 -17.95 -29.96
C PRO A 756 3.15 -18.22 -31.29
N TYR A 757 3.79 -17.21 -31.88
CA TYR A 757 4.55 -17.38 -33.12
C TYR A 757 5.88 -18.12 -32.89
N PHE A 758 6.44 -18.08 -31.68
CA PHE A 758 7.66 -18.83 -31.34
C PHE A 758 7.32 -20.31 -31.12
N GLU A 759 6.15 -20.58 -30.52
CA GLU A 759 5.57 -21.92 -30.43
C GLU A 759 5.26 -22.47 -31.83
N ASP A 760 4.60 -21.72 -32.72
CA ASP A 760 4.39 -22.09 -34.13
C ASP A 760 5.71 -22.31 -34.88
N MET A 761 6.70 -21.45 -34.66
CA MET A 761 8.02 -21.56 -35.29
C MET A 761 8.79 -22.79 -34.79
N ILE A 762 8.63 -23.18 -33.53
CA ILE A 762 9.19 -24.43 -33.00
C ILE A 762 8.42 -25.62 -33.57
N GLU A 763 7.09 -25.61 -33.50
CA GLU A 763 6.19 -26.68 -33.94
C GLU A 763 6.36 -27.01 -35.43
N HIS A 764 6.70 -26.02 -36.25
CA HIS A 764 6.94 -26.19 -37.69
C HIS A 764 8.43 -26.27 -38.08
N SER A 765 9.37 -26.27 -37.12
CA SER A 765 10.80 -26.42 -37.39
C SER A 765 11.31 -27.85 -37.12
N ARG A 766 12.55 -28.12 -37.55
CA ARG A 766 13.27 -29.36 -37.22
C ARG A 766 13.46 -29.57 -35.71
N LEU A 767 13.40 -28.51 -34.90
CA LEU A 767 13.47 -28.58 -33.43
C LEU A 767 12.17 -29.11 -32.81
N GLY A 768 11.02 -28.96 -33.48
CA GLY A 768 9.72 -29.48 -33.03
C GLY A 768 9.51 -30.98 -33.26
N ARG A 769 10.38 -31.66 -34.02
CA ARG A 769 10.28 -33.10 -34.32
C ARG A 769 11.11 -34.00 -33.39
N ILE A 770 11.47 -33.52 -32.20
CA ILE A 770 12.18 -34.33 -31.20
C ILE A 770 11.13 -35.10 -30.39
N LYS A 771 10.99 -36.40 -30.63
CA LYS A 771 10.17 -37.26 -29.76
C LYS A 771 11.02 -37.73 -28.58
N ARG A 772 10.68 -37.25 -27.38
CA ARG A 772 11.24 -37.73 -26.12
C ARG A 772 10.29 -38.75 -25.49
N ARG A 773 10.79 -39.94 -25.17
CA ARG A 773 10.09 -40.91 -24.31
C ARG A 773 10.94 -41.13 -23.06
N ARG A 774 10.39 -40.80 -21.90
CA ARG A 774 10.99 -41.11 -20.61
C ARG A 774 10.29 -42.33 -20.01
N GLY A 775 11.08 -43.20 -19.40
CA GLY A 775 10.59 -44.35 -18.66
C GLY A 775 11.52 -44.63 -17.50
N GLY A 776 10.99 -45.29 -16.48
CA GLY A 776 11.79 -45.68 -15.33
C GLY A 776 11.09 -46.74 -14.52
N HIS A 777 11.87 -47.49 -13.76
CA HIS A 777 11.32 -48.44 -12.81
C HIS A 777 12.07 -48.33 -11.49
N THR A 778 11.29 -48.37 -10.41
CA THR A 778 11.77 -48.39 -9.05
C THR A 778 11.57 -49.79 -8.51
N SER A 779 12.63 -50.36 -7.92
CA SER A 779 12.54 -51.64 -7.21
C SER A 779 11.37 -51.63 -6.23
N ARG A 780 10.68 -52.76 -6.07
CA ARG A 780 9.50 -52.88 -5.19
C ARG A 780 9.80 -52.60 -3.71
N ASP A 781 11.06 -52.68 -3.31
CA ASP A 781 11.55 -52.35 -1.97
C ASP A 781 12.09 -50.90 -1.85
N GLY A 782 12.00 -50.11 -2.92
CA GLY A 782 12.41 -48.70 -2.96
C GLY A 782 13.92 -48.47 -2.95
N THR A 783 14.74 -49.52 -2.96
CA THR A 783 16.19 -49.39 -2.74
C THR A 783 16.96 -48.81 -3.92
N TYR A 784 16.42 -48.87 -5.13
CA TYR A 784 16.94 -48.12 -6.26
C TYR A 784 15.86 -47.82 -7.31
N SER A 785 16.10 -46.73 -8.03
CA SER A 785 15.27 -46.22 -9.12
C SER A 785 16.17 -46.00 -10.33
N VAL A 786 15.79 -46.57 -11.47
CA VAL A 786 16.44 -46.29 -12.75
C VAL A 786 15.47 -45.51 -13.62
N GLN A 787 15.93 -44.38 -14.13
CA GLN A 787 15.24 -43.60 -15.15
C GLN A 787 16.07 -43.58 -16.43
N TRP A 788 15.37 -43.62 -17.56
CA TRP A 788 15.96 -43.50 -18.88
C TRP A 788 15.13 -42.57 -19.74
N GLU A 789 15.79 -41.98 -20.73
CA GLU A 789 15.22 -41.09 -21.73
C GLU A 789 15.68 -41.56 -23.11
N ILE A 790 14.72 -41.79 -24.02
CA ILE A 790 14.98 -42.05 -25.43
C ILE A 790 14.64 -40.77 -26.19
N VAL A 791 15.62 -40.27 -26.94
CA VAL A 791 15.47 -39.12 -27.84
C VAL A 791 15.57 -39.65 -29.28
N GLU A 792 14.44 -39.74 -29.98
CA GLU A 792 14.44 -40.05 -31.41
C GLU A 792 14.57 -38.75 -32.22
N ILE A 793 15.65 -38.66 -32.99
CA ILE A 793 15.89 -37.57 -33.95
C ILE A 793 15.65 -38.15 -35.34
N GLY A 794 14.48 -37.89 -35.93
CA GLY A 794 14.13 -38.40 -37.24
C GLY A 794 14.96 -37.75 -38.35
N GLY A 795 15.84 -38.51 -38.99
CA GLY A 795 16.44 -38.20 -40.28
C GLY A 795 15.85 -39.13 -41.35
N GLU A 796 15.31 -38.58 -42.42
CA GLU A 796 14.96 -39.35 -43.62
C GLU A 796 16.27 -39.83 -44.28
N GLU A 797 16.50 -41.15 -44.34
CA GLU A 797 17.57 -41.70 -45.17
C GLU A 797 17.18 -41.70 -46.66
N PRO A 798 18.13 -41.42 -47.57
CA PRO A 798 17.87 -41.47 -49.00
C PRO A 798 17.78 -42.93 -49.47
N THR A 799 16.69 -43.23 -50.17
CA THR A 799 16.46 -44.52 -50.84
C THR A 799 17.61 -44.88 -51.79
N SER A 800 18.27 -46.02 -51.55
CA SER A 800 19.06 -46.69 -52.58
C SER A 800 18.81 -48.21 -52.56
N ASN A 801 18.41 -48.73 -53.72
CA ASN A 801 18.25 -50.15 -54.02
C ASN A 801 19.62 -50.85 -54.05
N ALA A 802 19.78 -51.98 -53.35
CA ALA A 802 20.54 -53.15 -53.81
C ALA A 802 20.40 -54.32 -52.82
N THR A 803 20.49 -55.52 -53.39
CA THR A 803 20.11 -56.85 -52.88
C THR A 803 21.14 -57.58 -52.01
N ALA A 804 20.62 -58.37 -51.06
CA ALA A 804 21.06 -59.70 -50.58
C ALA A 804 22.50 -59.96 -50.10
N THR A 805 22.66 -60.38 -48.82
CA THR A 805 23.07 -61.74 -48.36
C THR A 805 23.53 -61.73 -46.87
N GLU A 806 23.16 -62.78 -46.12
CA GLU A 806 23.58 -63.11 -44.74
C GLU A 806 25.03 -63.68 -44.67
N PRO A 807 25.55 -64.23 -43.53
CA PRO A 807 25.80 -63.66 -42.19
C PRO A 807 27.25 -63.92 -41.68
N SER A 808 27.73 -63.18 -40.67
CA SER A 808 28.65 -63.60 -39.57
C SER A 808 29.33 -62.37 -38.95
N GLY A 809 29.37 -62.21 -37.64
CA GLY A 809 30.53 -62.64 -36.87
C GLY A 809 30.74 -61.71 -35.67
N SER A 810 31.11 -62.31 -34.55
CA SER A 810 31.07 -61.78 -33.19
C SER A 810 32.17 -60.77 -32.83
N LYS A 811 31.87 -59.78 -31.98
CA LYS A 811 32.43 -59.53 -30.62
C LYS A 811 32.54 -58.04 -30.25
N ARG A 812 31.80 -57.69 -29.20
CA ARG A 812 32.08 -56.73 -28.10
C ARG A 812 33.38 -55.92 -28.18
N GLN A 813 33.29 -54.61 -27.92
CA GLN A 813 33.57 -54.12 -26.57
C GLN A 813 32.95 -52.74 -26.29
N ARG A 814 32.72 -52.56 -25.00
CA ARG A 814 31.92 -51.59 -24.27
C ARG A 814 32.82 -50.43 -23.83
N LEU A 815 32.31 -49.21 -23.84
CA LEU A 815 32.60 -48.24 -22.78
C LEU A 815 31.42 -47.31 -22.62
N ASP A 816 30.80 -47.45 -21.45
CA ASP A 816 29.65 -46.72 -20.96
C ASP A 816 30.03 -45.26 -20.67
N ILE A 817 29.08 -44.40 -21.05
CA ILE A 817 28.67 -43.06 -20.57
C ILE A 817 29.54 -42.41 -19.48
#